data_AF-A0AAU9RD33-F1
#
_entry.id   AF-A0AAU9RD33-F1
#
_cell.length_a   1.000
_cell.length_b   1.000
_cell.length_c   1.000
_cell.angle_alpha   90.00
_cell.angle_beta   90.00
_cell.angle_gamma   90.00
#
_symmetry.space_group_name_H-M   'P 1'
#
loop_
_entity.id
_entity.type
_entity.pdbx_description
1 polymer ?
#
loop_
_entity_poly.entity_id
_entity_poly.type
_entity_poly.pdbx_seq_one_letter_code
_entity_poly.pdbx_strand_id
1 'polypeptide(L)'
;MRPKWGRYYVGPIQMAVCYGVVIANALLGGQCLKAMYLAMKPNGEMKLFEFVMLFGALLLVLAQIPSFHSLRHINFFSLLLCLLYSASAAAASIIIGHSSNEPEKDYAIVGDKETKVFGVFNAMAIIATTYGNGIIPEIQATLAAPVKGKMLKGLCMCYTVVIATFFTVAISGYWAFGNKANGLIFTNFLNPETNHYLVPTWFIFLINLFTVLQLSAVAVVYLQPINDILESLLSDPTKKEFSIRNVIPRLAARSFFVAVATIIAAMLPFFGDINSLLGAFGFMPLDFVLPVVFFNVTFKPSKKSFVFWINTVIAVVFSSLGVIAMVAAVRQIMIDANTYKLFADRKEQKMYADQFKYPVNIVTSSEPNTVIAFEATSKPDWNIGLIGSLKMATTLNRFLKQKCRSVSALSYRNQHQGLFNFTRCENHDSLPSQMPALRSSTRSFLDFYQFGNKKAIADERARLNDEMNRGYFADMKEFKEHGGKIAAASKTIIPATSAMKFPELAVTFSSGKSLKLPITSNSDKVDTESLAVPKVSLVCLSFRASSQEMISSWSKPFLETFGDRKDLQLFEVSFIDKWLLGLAPVKKLLLRVLQKPSNSENSVLQRQAVYSFGDHYHFRKQMKVLNLLTGYILLLDKFGRVRWQGFGAATPEEVSQLLSCTSLLLEDQ
;
A
#
# COMPACT_ATOMS: atom_id res chain seq x y z
N MET A 1 27.60 6.19 -11.45
CA MET A 1 27.27 7.34 -10.57
C MET A 1 25.78 7.63 -10.68
N ARG A 2 25.00 7.49 -9.59
CA ARG A 2 23.58 7.90 -9.60
C ARG A 2 23.51 9.44 -9.64
N PRO A 3 22.70 10.06 -10.51
CA PRO A 3 22.62 11.52 -10.59
C PRO A 3 22.14 12.09 -9.24
N LYS A 4 23.01 12.80 -8.52
CA LYS A 4 22.68 13.41 -7.21
C LYS A 4 21.49 14.37 -7.32
N TRP A 5 21.28 14.98 -8.48
CA TRP A 5 20.19 15.92 -8.78
C TRP A 5 18.77 15.37 -8.61
N GLY A 6 18.54 14.08 -8.91
CA GLY A 6 17.20 13.49 -8.83
C GLY A 6 16.59 13.58 -7.42
N ARG A 7 17.43 13.48 -6.39
CA ARG A 7 16.99 13.63 -4.99
C ARG A 7 16.55 15.07 -4.66
N TYR A 8 17.21 16.07 -5.25
CA TYR A 8 16.93 17.48 -5.00
C TYR A 8 15.73 18.00 -5.81
N TYR A 9 15.34 17.29 -6.87
CA TYR A 9 14.16 17.65 -7.67
C TYR A 9 12.91 16.86 -7.28
N VAL A 10 13.00 15.53 -7.21
CA VAL A 10 11.85 14.65 -6.93
C VAL A 10 11.40 14.77 -5.48
N GLY A 11 12.36 14.79 -4.54
CA GLY A 11 12.09 14.82 -3.10
C GLY A 11 11.17 15.99 -2.72
N PRO A 12 11.55 17.25 -2.97
CA PRO A 12 10.73 18.40 -2.59
C PRO A 12 9.32 18.39 -3.18
N ILE A 13 9.15 18.01 -4.46
CA ILE A 13 7.83 17.94 -5.10
C ILE A 13 6.98 16.84 -4.45
N GLN A 14 7.56 15.66 -4.21
CA GLN A 14 6.87 14.57 -3.50
C GLN A 14 6.45 14.99 -2.09
N MET A 15 7.31 15.73 -1.37
CA MET A 15 6.99 16.26 -0.04
C MET A 15 5.87 17.29 -0.08
N ALA A 16 5.91 18.22 -1.04
CA ALA A 16 4.87 19.22 -1.22
C ALA A 16 3.52 18.56 -1.51
N VAL A 17 3.50 17.52 -2.35
CA VAL A 17 2.30 16.71 -2.64
C VAL A 17 1.78 16.02 -1.38
N CYS A 18 2.64 15.29 -0.67
CA CYS A 18 2.22 14.57 0.52
C CYS A 18 1.65 15.53 1.58
N TYR A 19 2.30 16.68 1.77
CA TYR A 19 1.84 17.69 2.71
C TYR A 19 0.54 18.36 2.27
N GLY A 20 0.42 18.69 0.98
CA GLY A 20 -0.81 19.24 0.41
C GLY A 20 -2.01 18.29 0.53
N VAL A 21 -1.79 16.98 0.37
CA VAL A 21 -2.84 15.97 0.62
C VAL A 21 -3.28 15.96 2.09
N VAL A 22 -2.36 16.16 3.04
CA VAL A 22 -2.71 16.28 4.46
C VAL A 22 -3.55 17.53 4.73
N ILE A 23 -3.21 18.67 4.12
CA ILE A 23 -4.01 19.91 4.19
C ILE A 23 -5.41 19.67 3.61
N ALA A 24 -5.50 19.08 2.41
CA ALA A 24 -6.77 18.78 1.76
C ALA A 24 -7.64 17.83 2.60
N ASN A 25 -7.04 16.80 3.22
CA ASN A 25 -7.73 15.88 4.12
C ASN A 25 -8.21 16.57 5.39
N ALA A 26 -7.42 17.48 5.97
CA ALA A 26 -7.82 18.23 7.15
C ALA A 26 -9.06 19.09 6.86
N LEU A 27 -9.06 19.79 5.73
CA LEU A 27 -10.19 20.59 5.27
C LEU A 27 -11.44 19.73 5.02
N LEU A 28 -11.30 18.66 4.23
CA LEU A 28 -12.42 17.80 3.86
C LEU A 28 -13.00 17.07 5.09
N GLY A 29 -12.14 16.62 6.01
CA GLY A 29 -12.57 16.05 7.28
C GLY A 29 -13.41 17.04 8.10
N GLY A 30 -12.99 18.30 8.19
CA GLY A 30 -13.77 19.37 8.81
C GLY A 30 -15.10 19.63 8.11
N GLN A 31 -15.14 19.62 6.78
CA GLN A 31 -16.39 19.77 6.01
C GLN A 31 -17.37 18.63 6.29
N CYS A 32 -16.88 17.38 6.35
CA CYS A 32 -17.71 16.22 6.68
C CYS A 32 -18.21 16.26 8.14
N LEU A 33 -17.37 16.66 9.10
CA LEU A 33 -17.80 16.83 10.49
C LEU A 33 -18.86 17.94 10.63
N LYS A 34 -18.70 19.06 9.92
CA LYS A 34 -19.73 20.11 9.87
C LYS A 34 -21.04 19.60 9.27
N ALA A 35 -20.98 18.79 8.21
CA ALA A 35 -22.17 18.17 7.62
C ALA A 35 -22.88 17.23 8.60
N MET A 36 -22.13 16.43 9.36
CA MET A 36 -22.68 15.58 10.42
C MET A 36 -23.34 16.41 11.52
N TYR A 37 -22.70 17.50 11.94
CA TYR A 37 -23.26 18.42 12.93
C TYR A 37 -24.58 19.03 12.46
N LEU A 38 -24.63 19.55 11.22
CA LEU A 38 -25.84 20.14 10.65
C LEU A 38 -26.94 19.09 10.39
N ALA A 39 -26.58 17.81 10.19
CA ALA A 39 -27.54 16.72 10.12
C ALA A 39 -28.22 16.45 11.47
N MET A 40 -27.50 16.63 12.59
CA MET A 40 -28.06 16.45 13.94
C MET A 40 -28.73 17.71 14.48
N LYS A 41 -28.16 18.89 14.19
CA LYS A 41 -28.63 20.20 14.64
C LYS A 41 -28.71 21.16 13.42
N PRO A 42 -29.85 21.18 12.70
CA PRO A 42 -30.00 21.96 11.46
C PRO A 42 -29.74 23.46 11.59
N ASN A 43 -29.97 24.03 12.79
CA ASN A 43 -29.77 25.46 13.11
C ASN A 43 -28.50 25.69 13.95
N GLY A 44 -27.47 24.88 13.74
CA GLY A 44 -26.20 25.05 14.45
C GLY A 44 -25.37 26.24 13.93
N GLU A 45 -24.76 26.99 14.83
CA GLU A 45 -24.01 28.23 14.52
C GLU A 45 -22.49 28.01 14.38
N MET A 46 -22.01 26.80 14.68
CA MET A 46 -20.57 26.49 14.65
C MET A 46 -19.97 26.64 13.26
N LYS A 47 -18.82 27.31 13.18
CA LYS A 47 -18.18 27.67 11.90
C LYS A 47 -17.30 26.55 11.36
N LEU A 48 -17.05 26.53 10.04
CA LEU A 48 -16.27 25.46 9.40
C LEU A 48 -14.88 25.27 10.02
N PHE A 49 -14.18 26.36 10.34
CA PHE A 49 -12.82 26.29 10.88
C PHE A 49 -12.76 25.54 12.22
N GLU A 50 -13.80 25.60 13.04
CA GLU A 50 -13.88 24.87 14.32
C GLU A 50 -13.88 23.35 14.09
N PHE A 51 -14.60 22.90 13.06
CA PHE A 51 -14.61 21.48 12.66
C PHE A 51 -13.29 21.05 12.01
N VAL A 52 -12.64 21.94 11.24
CA VAL A 52 -11.30 21.68 10.70
C VAL A 52 -10.28 21.54 11.85
N MET A 53 -10.35 22.40 12.86
CA MET A 53 -9.51 22.30 14.06
C MET A 53 -9.79 21.02 14.86
N LEU A 54 -11.06 20.63 15.00
CA LEU A 54 -11.45 19.39 15.67
C LEU A 54 -10.89 18.15 14.95
N PHE A 55 -11.02 18.11 13.61
CA PHE A 55 -10.43 17.03 12.83
C PHE A 55 -8.90 17.08 12.85
N GLY A 56 -8.29 18.26 12.84
CA GLY A 56 -6.85 18.45 13.01
C GLY A 56 -6.33 17.94 14.35
N ALA A 57 -7.10 18.10 15.44
CA ALA A 57 -6.77 17.52 16.74
C ALA A 57 -6.77 15.98 16.70
N LEU A 58 -7.73 15.37 16.00
CA LEU A 58 -7.71 13.93 15.72
C LEU A 58 -6.46 13.55 14.90
N LEU A 59 -6.12 14.30 13.86
CA LEU A 59 -4.91 14.07 13.07
C LEU A 59 -3.63 14.20 13.90
N LEU A 60 -3.56 15.12 14.87
CA LEU A 60 -2.42 15.28 15.76
C LEU A 60 -2.15 14.02 16.59
N VAL A 61 -3.21 13.40 17.12
CA VAL A 61 -3.13 12.14 17.86
C VAL A 61 -2.68 11.01 16.92
N LEU A 62 -3.31 10.90 15.77
CA LEU A 62 -3.01 9.83 14.80
C LEU A 62 -1.62 9.96 14.16
N ALA A 63 -1.10 11.18 14.02
CA ALA A 63 0.23 11.44 13.49
C ALA A 63 1.35 10.86 14.36
N GLN A 64 1.09 10.53 15.62
CA GLN A 64 2.06 9.89 16.50
C GLN A 64 2.22 8.39 16.25
N ILE A 65 1.41 7.78 15.37
CA ILE A 65 1.53 6.38 15.01
C ILE A 65 2.86 6.15 14.27
N PRO A 66 3.70 5.20 14.73
CA PRO A 66 5.11 5.14 14.33
C PRO A 66 5.38 4.46 12.97
N SER A 67 4.47 3.64 12.41
CA SER A 67 4.80 2.96 11.13
C SER A 67 3.62 2.48 10.28
N PHE A 68 3.87 2.34 8.97
CA PHE A 68 2.99 1.70 7.98
C PHE A 68 2.57 0.28 8.32
N HIS A 69 3.40 -0.51 9.03
CA HIS A 69 3.07 -1.90 9.35
C HIS A 69 1.85 -1.97 10.28
N SER A 70 1.76 -1.03 11.22
CA SER A 70 0.61 -0.85 12.11
C SER A 70 -0.65 -0.41 11.36
N LEU A 71 -0.49 0.21 10.18
CA LEU A 71 -1.60 0.73 9.37
C LEU A 71 -2.21 -0.30 8.42
N ARG A 72 -1.65 -1.50 8.27
CA ARG A 72 -2.15 -2.48 7.27
C ARG A 72 -3.65 -2.77 7.43
N HIS A 73 -4.10 -2.98 8.67
CA HIS A 73 -5.50 -3.26 8.97
C HIS A 73 -6.37 -2.01 8.86
N ILE A 74 -5.86 -0.86 9.29
CA ILE A 74 -6.51 0.45 9.15
C ILE A 74 -6.75 0.78 7.68
N ASN A 75 -5.75 0.53 6.81
CA ASN A 75 -5.84 0.77 5.37
C ASN A 75 -6.79 -0.20 4.67
N PHE A 76 -6.86 -1.46 5.12
CA PHE A 76 -7.86 -2.41 4.60
C PHE A 76 -9.29 -1.95 4.95
N PHE A 77 -9.52 -1.51 6.19
CA PHE A 77 -10.82 -0.98 6.60
C PHE A 77 -11.15 0.33 5.87
N SER A 78 -10.16 1.22 5.70
CA SER A 78 -10.26 2.46 4.92
C SER A 78 -10.70 2.19 3.47
N LEU A 79 -10.16 1.15 2.83
CA LEU A 79 -10.61 0.72 1.50
C LEU A 79 -12.09 0.32 1.47
N LEU A 80 -12.55 -0.47 2.45
CA LEU A 80 -13.96 -0.88 2.53
C LEU A 80 -14.87 0.33 2.72
N LEU A 81 -14.51 1.25 3.62
CA LEU A 81 -15.24 2.50 3.83
C LEU A 81 -15.30 3.36 2.56
N CYS A 82 -14.20 3.42 1.80
CA CYS A 82 -14.12 4.12 0.52
C CYS A 82 -15.13 3.59 -0.51
N LEU A 83 -15.17 2.26 -0.65
CA LEU A 83 -16.14 1.62 -1.54
C LEU A 83 -17.58 1.84 -1.08
N LEU A 84 -17.83 1.78 0.23
CA LEU A 84 -19.16 2.00 0.81
C LEU A 84 -19.67 3.43 0.59
N TYR A 85 -18.88 4.46 0.93
CA TYR A 85 -19.34 5.84 0.71
C TYR A 85 -19.48 6.16 -0.78
N SER A 86 -18.63 5.59 -1.65
CA SER A 86 -18.71 5.82 -3.10
C SER A 86 -19.96 5.20 -3.70
N ALA A 87 -20.27 3.95 -3.33
CA ALA A 87 -21.50 3.28 -3.75
C ALA A 87 -22.74 4.02 -3.23
N SER A 88 -22.71 4.47 -1.97
CA SER A 88 -23.77 5.29 -1.38
C SER A 88 -23.95 6.62 -2.11
N ALA A 89 -22.87 7.33 -2.45
CA ALA A 89 -22.93 8.58 -3.21
C ALA A 89 -23.59 8.40 -4.58
N ALA A 90 -23.21 7.33 -5.29
CA ALA A 90 -23.77 7.01 -6.59
C ALA A 90 -25.26 6.62 -6.49
N ALA A 91 -25.60 5.74 -5.55
CA ALA A 91 -26.99 5.33 -5.32
C ALA A 91 -27.89 6.51 -4.95
N ALA A 92 -27.44 7.37 -4.03
CA ALA A 92 -28.15 8.59 -3.67
C ALA A 92 -28.36 9.53 -4.86
N SER A 93 -27.32 9.74 -5.67
CA SER A 93 -27.43 10.57 -6.88
C SER A 93 -28.46 10.02 -7.86
N ILE A 94 -28.45 8.70 -8.10
CA ILE A 94 -29.42 8.03 -8.99
C ILE A 94 -30.85 8.16 -8.45
N ILE A 95 -31.05 7.94 -7.14
CA ILE A 95 -32.36 8.03 -6.49
C ILE A 95 -32.91 9.47 -6.61
N ILE A 96 -32.08 10.47 -6.30
CA ILE A 96 -32.47 11.88 -6.41
C ILE A 96 -32.83 12.24 -7.85
N GLY A 97 -32.01 11.81 -8.81
CA GLY A 97 -32.24 12.07 -10.23
C GLY A 97 -33.47 11.36 -10.82
N HIS A 98 -34.10 10.43 -10.11
CA HIS A 98 -35.37 9.79 -10.47
C HIS A 98 -36.55 10.23 -9.59
N SER A 99 -36.31 11.06 -8.58
CA SER A 99 -37.36 11.49 -7.65
C SER A 99 -38.29 12.54 -8.27
N SER A 100 -39.55 12.59 -7.84
CA SER A 100 -40.54 13.55 -8.35
C SER A 100 -40.20 15.02 -8.02
N ASN A 101 -39.33 15.25 -7.03
CA ASN A 101 -38.78 16.56 -6.67
C ASN A 101 -37.34 16.70 -7.21
N GLU A 102 -37.11 16.25 -8.44
CA GLU A 102 -35.78 16.28 -9.04
C GLU A 102 -35.24 17.72 -9.14
N PRO A 103 -33.94 17.93 -8.87
CA PRO A 103 -33.29 19.19 -9.19
C PRO A 103 -33.44 19.47 -10.69
N GLU A 104 -33.63 20.73 -11.06
CA GLU A 104 -33.63 21.15 -12.46
C GLU A 104 -32.30 20.74 -13.13
N LYS A 105 -32.41 19.90 -14.17
CA LYS A 105 -31.27 19.31 -14.89
C LYS A 105 -30.85 20.21 -16.05
N ASP A 106 -29.96 21.16 -15.76
CA ASP A 106 -29.30 21.96 -16.79
C ASP A 106 -27.86 21.48 -17.01
N TYR A 107 -27.49 21.24 -18.27
CA TYR A 107 -26.13 20.82 -18.67
C TYR A 107 -25.41 21.88 -19.51
N ALA A 108 -25.98 23.08 -19.61
CA ALA A 108 -25.32 24.20 -20.26
C ALA A 108 -24.03 24.56 -19.52
N ILE A 109 -22.96 24.79 -20.30
CA ILE A 109 -21.68 25.22 -19.75
C ILE A 109 -21.77 26.71 -19.39
N VAL A 110 -21.91 26.98 -18.10
CA VAL A 110 -22.02 28.33 -17.52
C VAL A 110 -20.64 29.02 -17.52
N GLY A 111 -20.64 30.34 -17.74
CA GLY A 111 -19.43 31.17 -17.68
C GLY A 111 -19.07 31.83 -19.01
N ASP A 112 -18.30 32.91 -18.90
CA ASP A 112 -17.68 33.61 -20.02
C ASP A 112 -16.55 32.76 -20.65
N LYS A 113 -16.02 33.22 -21.79
CA LYS A 113 -15.00 32.47 -22.54
C LYS A 113 -13.74 32.20 -21.69
N GLU A 114 -13.30 33.16 -20.87
CA GLU A 114 -12.08 33.00 -20.08
C GLU A 114 -12.27 31.97 -18.98
N THR A 115 -13.36 32.07 -18.21
CA THR A 115 -13.67 31.12 -17.13
C THR A 115 -13.82 29.69 -17.65
N LYS A 116 -14.39 29.52 -18.86
CA LYS A 116 -14.45 28.21 -19.52
C LYS A 116 -13.07 27.64 -19.81
N VAL A 117 -12.17 28.43 -20.39
CA VAL A 117 -10.81 27.99 -20.73
C VAL A 117 -10.02 27.63 -19.48
N PHE A 118 -9.98 28.51 -18.47
CA PHE A 118 -9.29 28.23 -17.22
C PHE A 118 -9.92 27.05 -16.46
N GLY A 119 -11.25 26.91 -16.52
CA GLY A 119 -11.98 25.78 -15.95
C GLY A 119 -11.55 24.43 -16.53
N VAL A 120 -11.27 24.35 -17.84
CA VAL A 120 -10.76 23.12 -18.46
C VAL A 120 -9.39 22.73 -17.89
N PHE A 121 -8.47 23.70 -17.75
CA PHE A 121 -7.15 23.42 -17.16
C PHE A 121 -7.24 23.03 -15.68
N ASN A 122 -8.11 23.70 -14.92
CA ASN A 122 -8.37 23.34 -13.53
C ASN A 122 -8.92 21.92 -13.40
N ALA A 123 -9.87 21.53 -14.27
CA ALA A 123 -10.43 20.19 -14.31
C ALA A 123 -9.37 19.13 -14.65
N MET A 124 -8.51 19.38 -15.65
CA MET A 124 -7.41 18.47 -16.00
C MET A 124 -6.44 18.28 -14.83
N ALA A 125 -6.14 19.33 -14.07
CA ALA A 125 -5.31 19.23 -12.88
C ALA A 125 -5.98 18.46 -11.74
N ILE A 126 -7.27 18.68 -11.48
CA ILE A 126 -8.02 17.88 -10.49
C ILE A 126 -8.04 16.40 -10.89
N ILE A 127 -8.20 16.09 -12.19
CA ILE A 127 -8.11 14.71 -12.70
C ILE A 127 -6.71 14.15 -12.45
N ALA A 128 -5.64 14.90 -12.70
CA ALA A 128 -4.28 14.45 -12.42
C ALA A 128 -4.08 14.13 -10.92
N THR A 129 -4.59 14.97 -10.02
CA THR A 129 -4.58 14.70 -8.57
C THR A 129 -5.33 13.44 -8.19
N THR A 130 -6.43 13.17 -8.87
CA THR A 130 -7.30 12.03 -8.61
C THR A 130 -6.62 10.69 -8.89
N TYR A 131 -5.75 10.64 -9.91
CA TYR A 131 -5.01 9.42 -10.29
C TYR A 131 -3.57 9.37 -9.76
N GLY A 132 -3.07 10.49 -9.28
CA GLY A 132 -1.70 10.63 -8.84
C GLY A 132 -1.44 10.01 -7.47
N ASN A 133 -0.22 9.52 -7.27
CA ASN A 133 0.15 8.90 -6.01
C ASN A 133 1.62 9.15 -5.66
N GLY A 134 1.84 10.02 -4.67
CA GLY A 134 3.16 10.42 -4.20
C GLY A 134 3.85 9.41 -3.27
N ILE A 135 3.26 8.22 -3.05
CA ILE A 135 3.75 7.21 -2.10
C ILE A 135 4.04 5.85 -2.75
N ILE A 136 4.02 5.77 -4.10
CA ILE A 136 4.28 4.52 -4.83
C ILE A 136 5.64 3.90 -4.46
N PRO A 137 6.77 4.65 -4.38
CA PRO A 137 8.05 4.08 -4.00
C PRO A 137 8.05 3.43 -2.60
N GLU A 138 7.37 4.07 -1.64
CA GLU A 138 7.22 3.59 -0.27
C GLU A 138 6.35 2.31 -0.25
N ILE A 139 5.26 2.27 -1.02
CA ILE A 139 4.44 1.07 -1.19
C ILE A 139 5.27 -0.06 -1.82
N GLN A 140 6.03 0.22 -2.87
CA GLN A 140 6.90 -0.75 -3.54
C GLN A 140 7.91 -1.37 -2.58
N ALA A 141 8.49 -0.57 -1.69
CA ALA A 141 9.45 -1.04 -0.69
C ALA A 141 8.85 -2.07 0.28
N THR A 142 7.52 -2.08 0.47
CA THR A 142 6.83 -3.04 1.34
C THR A 142 6.43 -4.35 0.65
N LEU A 143 6.51 -4.43 -0.69
CA LEU A 143 6.05 -5.59 -1.46
C LEU A 143 7.06 -6.76 -1.41
N ALA A 144 6.56 -7.97 -1.14
CA ALA A 144 7.37 -9.18 -1.21
C ALA A 144 7.71 -9.53 -2.67
N ALA A 145 9.00 -9.69 -3.00
CA ALA A 145 9.41 -10.00 -4.38
C ALA A 145 8.82 -11.34 -4.90
N PRO A 146 8.75 -11.54 -6.23
CA PRO A 146 9.14 -10.60 -7.29
C PRO A 146 8.21 -9.38 -7.35
N VAL A 147 8.81 -8.18 -7.30
CA VAL A 147 8.06 -6.92 -7.19
C VAL A 147 7.37 -6.58 -8.51
N LYS A 148 8.09 -6.64 -9.64
CA LYS A 148 7.60 -6.18 -10.97
C LYS A 148 6.25 -6.79 -11.36
N GLY A 149 6.11 -8.11 -11.28
CA GLY A 149 4.88 -8.81 -11.69
C GLY A 149 3.71 -8.63 -10.71
N LYS A 150 3.98 -8.66 -9.40
CA LYS A 150 2.96 -8.46 -8.36
C LYS A 150 2.48 -7.01 -8.31
N MET A 151 3.42 -6.07 -8.44
CA MET A 151 3.12 -4.64 -8.46
C MET A 151 2.31 -4.27 -9.70
N LEU A 152 2.65 -4.76 -10.89
CA LEU A 152 1.85 -4.50 -12.08
C LEU A 152 0.42 -5.02 -11.93
N LYS A 153 0.23 -6.25 -11.43
CA LYS A 153 -1.11 -6.79 -11.17
C LYS A 153 -1.87 -5.98 -10.13
N GLY A 154 -1.20 -5.59 -9.04
CA GLY A 154 -1.78 -4.74 -8.01
C GLY A 154 -2.19 -3.37 -8.53
N LEU A 155 -1.34 -2.75 -9.36
CA LEU A 155 -1.59 -1.46 -9.99
C LEU A 155 -2.75 -1.53 -10.97
N CYS A 156 -2.81 -2.56 -11.82
CA CYS A 156 -3.94 -2.78 -12.72
C CYS A 156 -5.26 -2.98 -11.95
N MET A 157 -5.25 -3.80 -10.88
CA MET A 157 -6.42 -4.00 -10.03
C MET A 157 -6.85 -2.68 -9.36
N CYS A 158 -5.89 -1.93 -8.81
CA CYS A 158 -6.12 -0.65 -8.17
C CYS A 158 -6.75 0.36 -9.14
N TYR A 159 -6.13 0.62 -10.29
CA TYR A 159 -6.68 1.56 -11.26
C TYR A 159 -8.01 1.11 -11.86
N THR A 160 -8.26 -0.20 -11.99
CA THR A 160 -9.57 -0.70 -12.42
C THR A 160 -10.65 -0.31 -11.40
N VAL A 161 -10.39 -0.50 -10.11
CA VAL A 161 -11.32 -0.11 -9.04
C VAL A 161 -11.50 1.40 -9.01
N VAL A 162 -10.40 2.17 -9.07
CA VAL A 162 -10.41 3.64 -9.05
C VAL A 162 -11.22 4.22 -10.20
N ILE A 163 -10.98 3.76 -11.43
CA ILE A 163 -11.73 4.20 -12.62
C ILE A 163 -13.21 3.86 -12.43
N ALA A 164 -13.53 2.63 -12.03
CA ALA A 164 -14.92 2.23 -11.83
C ALA A 164 -15.62 3.11 -10.78
N THR A 165 -14.99 3.38 -9.63
CA THR A 165 -15.61 4.17 -8.56
C THR A 165 -15.75 5.65 -8.93
N PHE A 166 -14.70 6.27 -9.47
CA PHE A 166 -14.74 7.71 -9.78
C PHE A 166 -15.67 8.02 -10.93
N PHE A 167 -15.64 7.27 -12.03
CA PHE A 167 -16.58 7.48 -13.13
C PHE A 167 -18.01 7.19 -12.71
N THR A 168 -18.26 6.18 -11.87
CA THR A 168 -19.63 5.91 -11.39
C THR A 168 -20.17 7.11 -10.61
N VAL A 169 -19.43 7.60 -9.62
CA VAL A 169 -19.86 8.75 -8.80
C VAL A 169 -19.98 10.03 -9.64
N ALA A 170 -18.99 10.31 -10.50
CA ALA A 170 -18.97 11.51 -11.33
C ALA A 170 -20.13 11.53 -12.34
N ILE A 171 -20.35 10.42 -13.06
CA ILE A 171 -21.44 10.31 -14.04
C ILE A 171 -22.79 10.41 -13.34
N SER A 172 -23.03 9.64 -12.27
CA SER A 172 -24.32 9.68 -11.57
C SER A 172 -24.59 11.04 -10.92
N GLY A 173 -23.55 11.66 -10.34
CA GLY A 173 -23.67 12.96 -9.68
C GLY A 173 -23.92 14.08 -10.68
N TYR A 174 -23.12 14.14 -11.75
CA TYR A 174 -23.32 15.16 -12.78
C TYR A 174 -24.64 14.95 -13.52
N TRP A 175 -25.05 13.71 -13.78
CA TRP A 175 -26.38 13.42 -14.34
C TRP A 175 -27.51 13.93 -13.42
N ALA A 176 -27.40 13.77 -12.11
CA ALA A 176 -28.44 14.19 -11.17
C ALA A 176 -28.52 15.72 -10.95
N PHE A 177 -27.39 16.43 -11.00
CA PHE A 177 -27.32 17.85 -10.61
C PHE A 177 -26.89 18.82 -11.73
N GLY A 178 -26.41 18.31 -12.86
CA GLY A 178 -25.98 19.10 -14.00
C GLY A 178 -24.92 20.16 -13.64
N ASN A 179 -25.08 21.36 -14.19
CA ASN A 179 -24.20 22.51 -13.97
C ASN A 179 -24.27 23.09 -12.55
N LYS A 180 -25.25 22.68 -11.72
CA LYS A 180 -25.35 23.04 -10.29
C LYS A 180 -24.52 22.12 -9.39
N ALA A 181 -23.80 21.14 -9.95
CA ALA A 181 -22.96 20.22 -9.19
C ALA A 181 -21.76 20.92 -8.53
N ASN A 182 -21.75 20.95 -7.19
CA ASN A 182 -20.64 21.39 -6.37
C ASN A 182 -19.53 20.34 -6.30
N GLY A 183 -18.29 20.79 -6.06
CA GLY A 183 -17.09 19.93 -6.01
C GLY A 183 -17.13 18.83 -4.93
N LEU A 184 -17.87 19.03 -3.82
CA LEU A 184 -18.14 17.98 -2.86
C LEU A 184 -19.53 17.40 -3.09
N ILE A 185 -19.61 16.15 -3.56
CA ILE A 185 -20.87 15.53 -3.98
C ILE A 185 -21.95 15.55 -2.88
N PHE A 186 -21.58 15.33 -1.62
CA PHE A 186 -22.53 15.30 -0.50
C PHE A 186 -23.22 16.65 -0.26
N THR A 187 -22.59 17.76 -0.65
CA THR A 187 -23.23 19.08 -0.53
C THR A 187 -24.36 19.28 -1.52
N ASN A 188 -24.36 18.53 -2.63
CA ASN A 188 -25.45 18.58 -3.62
C ASN A 188 -26.71 17.87 -3.14
N PHE A 189 -26.61 17.03 -2.10
CA PHE A 189 -27.78 16.36 -1.51
C PHE A 189 -28.59 17.29 -0.60
N LEU A 190 -28.08 18.49 -0.30
CA LEU A 190 -28.82 19.53 0.41
C LEU A 190 -29.53 20.42 -0.62
N ASN A 191 -30.84 20.58 -0.49
CA ASN A 191 -31.55 21.58 -1.27
C ASN A 191 -31.28 22.98 -0.64
N PRO A 192 -30.65 23.91 -1.37
CA PRO A 192 -30.27 25.22 -0.83
C PRO A 192 -31.47 26.15 -0.57
N GLU A 193 -32.63 25.90 -1.19
CA GLU A 193 -33.83 26.74 -1.04
C GLU A 193 -34.64 26.32 0.19
N THR A 194 -34.81 25.02 0.40
CA THR A 194 -35.57 24.48 1.53
C THR A 194 -34.69 24.19 2.75
N ASN A 195 -33.36 24.20 2.59
CA ASN A 195 -32.38 23.81 3.60
C ASN A 195 -32.62 22.39 4.16
N HIS A 196 -33.29 21.53 3.39
CA HIS A 196 -33.58 20.14 3.71
C HIS A 196 -32.79 19.20 2.80
N TYR A 197 -32.38 18.05 3.34
CA TYR A 197 -31.69 17.03 2.56
C TYR A 197 -32.67 16.26 1.67
N LEU A 198 -32.26 16.01 0.42
CA LEU A 198 -33.00 15.23 -0.59
C LEU A 198 -32.98 13.72 -0.30
N VAL A 199 -32.16 13.30 0.67
CA VAL A 199 -32.05 11.94 1.18
C VAL A 199 -32.18 11.95 2.70
N PRO A 200 -32.53 10.81 3.33
CA PRO A 200 -32.70 10.76 4.78
C PRO A 200 -31.48 11.28 5.55
N THR A 201 -31.71 12.06 6.60
CA THR A 201 -30.63 12.72 7.36
C THR A 201 -29.66 11.72 8.02
N TRP A 202 -30.16 10.55 8.45
CA TRP A 202 -29.31 9.47 8.98
C TRP A 202 -28.30 8.97 7.94
N PHE A 203 -28.67 8.98 6.66
CA PHE A 203 -27.82 8.54 5.57
C PHE A 203 -26.70 9.56 5.34
N ILE A 204 -27.02 10.86 5.36
CA ILE A 204 -26.00 11.94 5.31
C ILE A 204 -25.01 11.81 6.47
N PHE A 205 -25.49 11.56 7.67
CA PHE A 205 -24.62 11.34 8.82
C PHE A 205 -23.69 10.14 8.60
N LEU A 206 -24.24 9.00 8.17
CA LEU A 206 -23.48 7.76 7.96
C LEU A 206 -22.41 7.87 6.87
N ILE A 207 -22.73 8.47 5.71
CA ILE A 207 -21.75 8.62 4.60
C ILE A 207 -20.62 9.57 4.99
N ASN A 208 -20.91 10.64 5.74
CA ASN A 208 -19.88 11.54 6.23
C ASN A 208 -19.03 10.87 7.33
N LEU A 209 -19.62 10.04 8.19
CA LEU A 209 -18.87 9.24 9.16
C LEU A 209 -17.89 8.27 8.47
N PHE A 210 -18.34 7.54 7.45
CA PHE A 210 -17.46 6.67 6.66
C PHE A 210 -16.32 7.45 6.02
N THR A 211 -16.63 8.65 5.50
CA THR A 211 -15.64 9.53 4.88
C THR A 211 -14.61 10.04 5.90
N VAL A 212 -15.03 10.54 7.07
CA VAL A 212 -14.13 11.01 8.14
C VAL A 212 -13.19 9.90 8.62
N LEU A 213 -13.71 8.69 8.83
CA LEU A 213 -12.90 7.53 9.24
C LEU A 213 -11.90 7.11 8.16
N GLN A 214 -12.31 7.13 6.89
CA GLN A 214 -11.44 6.82 5.76
C GLN A 214 -10.36 7.87 5.56
N LEU A 215 -10.70 9.17 5.63
CA LEU A 215 -9.77 10.29 5.52
C LEU A 215 -8.71 10.29 6.63
N SER A 216 -9.09 9.89 7.84
CA SER A 216 -8.16 9.74 8.96
C SER A 216 -7.04 8.75 8.62
N ALA A 217 -7.38 7.61 8.01
CA ALA A 217 -6.38 6.63 7.57
C ALA A 217 -5.50 7.16 6.44
N VAL A 218 -6.08 7.84 5.45
CA VAL A 218 -5.34 8.43 4.32
C VAL A 218 -4.36 9.50 4.80
N ALA A 219 -4.78 10.40 5.69
CA ALA A 219 -3.91 11.45 6.23
C ALA A 219 -2.68 10.85 6.93
N VAL A 220 -2.85 9.79 7.73
CA VAL A 220 -1.72 9.14 8.42
C VAL A 220 -0.76 8.49 7.42
N VAL A 221 -1.26 7.89 6.34
CA VAL A 221 -0.46 7.31 5.27
C VAL A 221 0.38 8.36 4.55
N TYR A 222 -0.22 9.49 4.19
CA TYR A 222 0.49 10.60 3.52
C TYR A 222 1.41 11.40 4.45
N LEU A 223 1.23 11.30 5.78
CA LEU A 223 2.17 11.84 6.76
C LEU A 223 3.46 11.02 6.88
N GLN A 224 3.45 9.72 6.56
CA GLN A 224 4.62 8.86 6.79
C GLN A 224 5.89 9.32 6.04
N PRO A 225 5.87 9.67 4.74
CA PRO A 225 7.08 10.14 4.06
C PRO A 225 7.68 11.39 4.72
N ILE A 226 6.82 12.27 5.24
CA ILE A 226 7.23 13.48 5.97
C ILE A 226 7.87 13.10 7.30
N ASN A 227 7.20 12.23 8.06
CA ASN A 227 7.68 11.77 9.35
C ASN A 227 9.02 11.04 9.24
N ASP A 228 9.21 10.19 8.23
CA ASP A 228 10.45 9.45 7.99
C ASP A 228 11.62 10.40 7.74
N ILE A 229 11.41 11.46 6.96
CA ILE A 229 12.44 12.48 6.71
C ILE A 229 12.72 13.29 7.97
N LEU A 230 11.69 13.77 8.67
CA LEU A 230 11.86 14.53 9.91
C LEU A 230 12.62 13.73 10.97
N GLU A 231 12.30 12.45 11.12
CA GLU A 231 13.01 11.57 12.03
C GLU A 231 14.44 11.33 11.61
N SER A 232 14.71 11.16 10.31
CA SER A 232 16.07 11.01 9.82
C SER A 232 16.95 12.26 10.06
N LEU A 233 16.33 13.44 10.15
CA LEU A 233 17.01 14.71 10.38
C LEU A 233 17.19 15.02 11.88
N LEU A 234 16.20 14.66 12.71
CA LEU A 234 16.14 15.08 14.11
C LEU A 234 16.53 13.99 15.11
N SER A 235 16.49 12.72 14.72
CA SER A 235 16.76 11.60 15.62
C SER A 235 18.26 11.31 15.70
N ASP A 236 18.74 11.06 16.92
CA ASP A 236 20.10 10.59 17.15
C ASP A 236 20.15 9.08 16.91
N PRO A 237 20.88 8.61 15.87
CA PRO A 237 20.93 7.19 15.53
C PRO A 237 21.74 6.35 16.52
N THR A 238 22.46 7.00 17.45
CA THR A 238 23.25 6.33 18.49
C THR A 238 22.42 6.00 19.74
N LYS A 239 21.21 6.56 19.85
CA LYS A 239 20.31 6.37 21.00
C LYS A 239 19.11 5.52 20.63
N LYS A 240 18.52 4.85 21.63
CA LYS A 240 17.29 4.05 21.47
C LYS A 240 16.16 4.91 20.88
N GLU A 241 15.32 4.29 20.05
CA GLU A 241 14.19 4.93 19.36
C GLU A 241 13.23 5.64 20.34
N PHE A 242 12.90 5.00 21.46
CA PHE A 242 12.04 5.55 22.50
C PHE A 242 12.79 6.34 23.58
N SER A 243 14.05 6.72 23.35
CA SER A 243 14.77 7.60 24.28
C SER A 243 14.14 8.99 24.29
N ILE A 244 14.14 9.67 25.44
CA ILE A 244 13.60 11.03 25.59
C ILE A 244 14.19 11.98 24.52
N ARG A 245 15.48 11.79 24.19
CA ARG A 245 16.19 12.57 23.15
C ARG A 245 15.60 12.42 21.75
N ASN A 246 15.03 11.25 21.41
CA ASN A 246 14.43 10.99 20.09
C ASN A 246 12.91 11.19 20.11
N VAL A 247 12.24 10.90 21.24
CA VAL A 247 10.79 11.05 21.38
C VAL A 247 10.34 12.52 21.39
N ILE A 248 11.06 13.40 22.09
CA ILE A 248 10.66 14.83 22.18
C ILE A 248 10.73 15.51 20.81
N PRO A 249 11.86 15.46 20.06
CA PRO A 249 11.92 16.08 18.73
C PRO A 249 10.92 15.47 17.76
N ARG A 250 10.69 14.15 17.82
CA ARG A 250 9.66 13.47 17.02
C ARG A 250 8.28 14.04 17.31
N LEU A 251 7.87 14.05 18.58
CA LEU A 251 6.56 14.54 18.99
C LEU A 251 6.37 16.01 18.61
N ALA A 252 7.38 16.85 18.87
CA ALA A 252 7.35 18.27 18.55
C ALA A 252 7.25 18.52 17.04
N ALA A 253 8.11 17.88 16.24
CA ALA A 253 8.13 18.07 14.79
C ALA A 253 6.84 17.57 14.13
N ARG A 254 6.41 16.33 14.45
CA ARG A 254 5.17 15.76 13.89
C ARG A 254 3.95 16.63 14.26
N SER A 255 3.88 17.09 15.50
CA SER A 255 2.78 17.97 15.95
C SER A 255 2.81 19.33 15.26
N PHE A 256 4.00 19.93 15.12
CA PHE A 256 4.17 21.20 14.42
C PHE A 256 3.67 21.14 12.97
N PHE A 257 4.09 20.13 12.21
CA PHE A 257 3.68 19.99 10.81
C PHE A 257 2.17 19.81 10.64
N VAL A 258 1.54 19.00 11.48
CA VAL A 258 0.08 18.79 11.44
C VAL A 258 -0.68 20.03 11.91
N ALA A 259 -0.19 20.75 12.91
CA ALA A 259 -0.79 22.00 13.37
C ALA A 259 -0.77 23.06 12.26
N VAL A 260 0.37 23.26 11.60
CA VAL A 260 0.49 24.17 10.46
C VAL A 260 -0.43 23.75 9.30
N ALA A 261 -0.50 22.46 8.99
CA ALA A 261 -1.38 21.96 7.92
C ALA A 261 -2.86 22.23 8.23
N THR A 262 -3.26 22.04 9.49
CA THR A 262 -4.62 22.30 9.97
C THR A 262 -4.96 23.79 9.90
N ILE A 263 -4.03 24.66 10.29
CA ILE A 263 -4.21 26.12 10.20
C ILE A 263 -4.38 26.55 8.74
N ILE A 264 -3.53 26.06 7.83
CA ILE A 264 -3.65 26.37 6.39
C ILE A 264 -5.01 25.89 5.86
N ALA A 265 -5.43 24.67 6.22
CA ALA A 265 -6.72 24.12 5.83
C ALA A 265 -7.90 24.96 6.37
N ALA A 266 -7.79 25.48 7.59
CA ALA A 266 -8.80 26.34 8.20
C ALA A 266 -8.85 27.75 7.57
N MET A 267 -7.71 28.26 7.09
CA MET A 267 -7.61 29.56 6.45
C MET A 267 -8.11 29.56 5.00
N LEU A 268 -7.89 28.48 4.25
CA LEU A 268 -8.19 28.38 2.81
C LEU A 268 -9.14 27.21 2.52
N PRO A 269 -10.46 27.38 2.72
CA PRO A 269 -11.43 26.28 2.61
C PRO A 269 -11.83 25.91 1.17
N PHE A 270 -10.92 26.06 0.20
CA PHE A 270 -11.15 25.83 -1.24
C PHE A 270 -10.65 24.43 -1.66
N PHE A 271 -11.41 23.39 -1.28
CA PHE A 271 -10.98 22.00 -1.51
C PHE A 271 -10.70 21.68 -2.99
N GLY A 272 -11.54 22.16 -3.92
CA GLY A 272 -11.35 21.97 -5.36
C GLY A 272 -10.04 22.59 -5.86
N ASP A 273 -9.78 23.83 -5.42
CA ASP A 273 -8.60 24.57 -5.83
C ASP A 273 -7.30 24.01 -5.27
N ILE A 274 -7.29 23.56 -4.01
CA ILE A 274 -6.16 22.85 -3.42
C ILE A 274 -5.83 21.60 -4.24
N ASN A 275 -6.84 20.83 -4.64
CA ASN A 275 -6.64 19.66 -5.50
C ASN A 275 -6.16 20.04 -6.90
N SER A 276 -6.63 21.15 -7.46
CA SER A 276 -6.15 21.64 -8.75
C SER A 276 -4.67 22.03 -8.68
N LEU A 277 -4.26 22.75 -7.62
CA LEU A 277 -2.88 23.13 -7.40
C LEU A 277 -1.96 21.91 -7.21
N LEU A 278 -2.39 20.92 -6.42
CA LEU A 278 -1.65 19.66 -6.23
C LEU A 278 -1.43 18.92 -7.55
N GLY A 279 -2.41 18.96 -8.44
CA GLY A 279 -2.38 18.28 -9.72
C GLY A 279 -1.41 18.94 -10.68
N ALA A 280 -1.52 20.26 -10.80
CA ALA A 280 -0.71 21.06 -11.70
C ALA A 280 0.77 21.09 -11.28
N PHE A 281 1.04 21.38 -10.00
CA PHE A 281 2.41 21.54 -9.50
C PHE A 281 3.06 20.20 -9.08
N GLY A 282 2.26 19.30 -8.54
CA GLY A 282 2.75 18.07 -7.94
C GLY A 282 2.70 16.86 -8.87
N PHE A 283 1.48 16.40 -9.16
CA PHE A 283 1.28 15.13 -9.86
C PHE A 283 1.61 15.19 -11.35
N MET A 284 1.34 16.29 -12.06
CA MET A 284 1.70 16.40 -13.48
C MET A 284 3.21 16.23 -13.72
N PRO A 285 4.10 16.93 -12.99
CA PRO A 285 5.53 16.68 -13.07
C PRO A 285 5.93 15.27 -12.62
N LEU A 286 5.41 14.79 -11.48
CA LEU A 286 5.82 13.50 -10.90
C LEU A 286 5.39 12.29 -11.72
N ASP A 287 4.19 12.30 -12.30
CA ASP A 287 3.56 11.11 -12.89
C ASP A 287 3.66 11.09 -14.42
N PHE A 288 3.70 12.26 -15.07
CA PHE A 288 3.75 12.33 -16.54
C PHE A 288 5.11 12.76 -17.07
N VAL A 289 5.73 13.79 -16.49
CA VAL A 289 6.98 14.36 -17.02
C VAL A 289 8.20 13.56 -16.58
N LEU A 290 8.37 13.34 -15.28
CA LEU A 290 9.57 12.72 -14.73
C LEU A 290 9.77 11.26 -15.18
N PRO A 291 8.75 10.41 -15.27
CA PRO A 291 8.95 9.01 -15.68
C PRO A 291 9.48 8.88 -17.11
N VAL A 292 8.98 9.68 -18.05
CA VAL A 292 9.44 9.65 -19.46
C VAL A 292 10.83 10.28 -19.62
N VAL A 293 11.13 11.33 -18.84
CA VAL A 293 12.47 11.92 -18.79
C VAL A 293 13.48 10.91 -18.22
N PHE A 294 13.15 10.26 -17.10
CA PHE A 294 13.99 9.23 -16.49
C PHE A 294 14.17 8.03 -17.40
N PHE A 295 13.13 7.62 -18.13
CA PHE A 295 13.24 6.57 -19.14
C PHE A 295 14.27 6.94 -20.21
N ASN A 296 14.15 8.14 -20.80
CA ASN A 296 15.06 8.60 -21.85
C ASN A 296 16.50 8.75 -21.34
N VAL A 297 16.71 9.26 -20.12
CA VAL A 297 18.04 9.41 -19.52
C VAL A 297 18.67 8.06 -19.17
N THR A 298 17.88 7.12 -18.68
CA THR A 298 18.37 5.81 -18.19
C THR A 298 18.65 4.86 -19.34
N PHE A 299 17.70 4.71 -20.26
CA PHE A 299 17.79 3.73 -21.36
C PHE A 299 18.41 4.30 -22.63
N LYS A 300 18.53 5.64 -22.74
CA LYS A 300 19.11 6.35 -23.89
C LYS A 300 18.64 5.78 -25.24
N PRO A 301 17.32 5.68 -25.48
CA PRO A 301 16.82 5.18 -26.75
C PRO A 301 17.34 6.04 -27.91
N SER A 302 17.56 5.42 -29.08
CA SER A 302 18.01 6.16 -30.27
C SER A 302 17.09 7.34 -30.55
N LYS A 303 17.65 8.50 -30.93
CA LYS A 303 16.87 9.69 -31.31
C LYS A 303 16.01 9.50 -32.57
N LYS A 304 16.27 8.43 -33.33
CA LYS A 304 15.44 7.99 -34.46
C LYS A 304 14.30 7.07 -34.02
N SER A 305 14.29 6.60 -32.78
CA SER A 305 13.26 5.71 -32.24
C SER A 305 11.97 6.47 -31.97
N PHE A 306 10.85 5.84 -32.35
CA PHE A 306 9.51 6.31 -32.03
C PHE A 306 9.30 6.52 -30.53
N VAL A 307 9.88 5.65 -29.69
CA VAL A 307 9.78 5.72 -28.22
C VAL A 307 10.39 7.02 -27.68
N PHE A 308 11.53 7.46 -28.25
CA PHE A 308 12.17 8.70 -27.82
C PHE A 308 11.26 9.91 -28.07
N TRP A 309 10.65 9.97 -29.26
CA TRP A 309 9.76 11.07 -29.65
C TRP A 309 8.46 11.08 -28.84
N ILE A 310 7.82 9.94 -28.62
CA ILE A 310 6.64 9.86 -27.72
C ILE A 310 6.98 10.39 -26.33
N ASN A 311 8.06 9.89 -25.73
CA ASN A 311 8.47 10.32 -24.39
C ASN A 311 8.77 11.82 -24.34
N THR A 312 9.36 12.36 -25.40
CA THR A 312 9.66 13.79 -25.52
C THR A 312 8.37 14.61 -25.64
N VAL A 313 7.42 14.17 -26.46
CA VAL A 313 6.11 14.82 -26.63
C VAL A 313 5.34 14.83 -25.31
N ILE A 314 5.28 13.69 -24.60
CA ILE A 314 4.62 13.62 -23.28
C ILE A 314 5.26 14.61 -22.31
N ALA A 315 6.60 14.63 -22.23
CA ALA A 315 7.31 15.55 -21.35
C ALA A 315 6.98 17.01 -21.64
N VAL A 316 7.01 17.43 -22.91
CA VAL A 316 6.73 18.82 -23.32
C VAL A 316 5.27 19.18 -23.09
N VAL A 317 4.32 18.34 -23.52
CA VAL A 317 2.89 18.60 -23.39
C VAL A 317 2.49 18.71 -21.92
N PHE A 318 2.83 17.74 -21.07
CA PHE A 318 2.46 17.78 -19.66
C PHE A 318 3.22 18.85 -18.87
N SER A 319 4.42 19.24 -19.29
CA SER A 319 5.13 20.39 -18.70
C SER A 319 4.41 21.71 -19.05
N SER A 320 4.04 21.91 -20.32
CA SER A 320 3.27 23.10 -20.73
C SER A 320 1.90 23.16 -20.04
N LEU A 321 1.21 22.03 -19.97
CA LEU A 321 -0.10 21.90 -19.35
C LEU A 321 -0.02 22.11 -17.84
N GLY A 322 1.03 21.60 -17.18
CA GLY A 322 1.30 21.86 -15.76
C GLY A 322 1.49 23.35 -15.45
N VAL A 323 2.24 24.08 -16.29
CA VAL A 323 2.42 25.54 -16.12
C VAL A 323 1.10 26.29 -16.29
N ILE A 324 0.36 26.00 -17.36
CA ILE A 324 -0.93 26.66 -17.63
C ILE A 324 -1.95 26.35 -16.53
N ALA A 325 -2.04 25.09 -16.11
CA ALA A 325 -2.95 24.67 -15.05
C ALA A 325 -2.56 25.25 -13.68
N MET A 326 -1.27 25.47 -13.42
CA MET A 326 -0.82 26.14 -12.22
C MET A 326 -1.28 27.61 -12.19
N VAL A 327 -1.17 28.32 -13.32
CA VAL A 327 -1.72 29.68 -13.45
C VAL A 327 -3.23 29.69 -13.26
N ALA A 328 -3.94 28.72 -13.84
CA ALA A 328 -5.39 28.56 -13.69
C ALA A 328 -5.79 28.32 -12.22
N ALA A 329 -5.07 27.45 -11.50
CA ALA A 329 -5.34 27.12 -10.11
C ALA A 329 -5.07 28.32 -9.19
N VAL A 330 -3.95 29.02 -9.38
CA VAL A 330 -3.63 30.23 -8.60
C VAL A 330 -4.65 31.34 -8.88
N ARG A 331 -5.05 31.55 -10.14
CA ARG A 331 -6.10 32.50 -10.50
C ARG A 331 -7.41 32.16 -9.78
N GLN A 332 -7.80 30.89 -9.75
CA GLN A 332 -9.03 30.47 -9.07
C GLN A 332 -8.96 30.74 -7.56
N ILE A 333 -7.85 30.38 -6.90
CA ILE A 333 -7.63 30.68 -5.48
C ILE A 333 -7.72 32.18 -5.20
N MET A 334 -7.16 33.03 -6.06
CA MET A 334 -7.22 34.49 -5.88
C MET A 334 -8.65 35.02 -6.02
N ILE A 335 -9.41 34.52 -7.01
CA ILE A 335 -10.82 34.91 -7.21
C ILE A 335 -11.65 34.50 -6.00
N ASP A 336 -11.50 33.25 -5.56
CA ASP A 336 -12.22 32.70 -4.42
C ASP A 336 -11.82 33.42 -3.11
N ALA A 337 -10.53 33.73 -2.92
CA ALA A 337 -10.02 34.47 -1.77
C ALA A 337 -10.56 35.91 -1.68
N ASN A 338 -10.77 36.60 -2.81
CA ASN A 338 -11.33 37.95 -2.84
C ASN A 338 -12.78 38.00 -2.35
N THR A 339 -13.53 36.91 -2.52
CA THR A 339 -14.91 36.78 -2.02
C THR A 339 -14.99 36.21 -0.61
N TYR A 340 -13.87 35.73 -0.07
CA TYR A 340 -13.80 35.01 1.18
C TYR A 340 -13.40 35.92 2.34
N LYS A 341 -14.18 35.87 3.42
CA LYS A 341 -13.83 36.48 4.70
C LYS A 341 -13.29 35.40 5.64
N LEU A 342 -12.08 35.61 6.17
CA LEU A 342 -11.40 34.65 7.02
C LEU A 342 -12.30 34.21 8.18
N PHE A 343 -12.52 32.90 8.31
CA PHE A 343 -13.35 32.28 9.35
C PHE A 343 -14.87 32.61 9.31
N ALA A 344 -15.38 33.19 8.22
CA ALA A 344 -16.82 33.38 8.02
C ALA A 344 -17.52 32.11 7.51
N ASP A 345 -18.83 32.00 7.71
CA ASP A 345 -19.61 30.81 7.35
C ASP A 345 -20.19 30.85 5.93
N ARG A 346 -20.54 29.69 5.33
CA ARG A 346 -21.01 29.61 3.92
C ARG A 346 -22.27 30.48 3.65
N LYS A 347 -23.16 30.64 4.63
CA LYS A 347 -24.33 31.54 4.53
C LYS A 347 -23.90 33.02 4.52
N GLU A 348 -22.95 33.39 5.37
CA GLU A 348 -22.36 34.74 5.40
C GLU A 348 -21.60 35.01 4.09
N GLN A 349 -20.89 34.03 3.54
CA GLN A 349 -20.16 34.15 2.27
C GLN A 349 -21.09 34.29 1.07
N LYS A 350 -22.20 33.54 1.02
CA LYS A 350 -23.20 33.68 -0.06
C LYS A 350 -23.87 35.06 -0.01
N MET A 351 -24.21 35.54 1.19
CA MET A 351 -24.74 36.89 1.41
C MET A 351 -23.74 37.99 0.98
N TYR A 352 -22.46 37.84 1.27
CA TYR A 352 -21.42 38.78 0.80
C TYR A 352 -21.20 38.68 -0.72
N ALA A 353 -21.16 37.48 -1.30
CA ALA A 353 -21.01 37.30 -2.75
C ALA A 353 -22.18 37.90 -3.55
N ASP A 354 -23.39 37.83 -3.02
CA ASP A 354 -24.58 38.47 -3.61
C ASP A 354 -24.56 40.00 -3.45
N GLN A 355 -23.99 40.53 -2.35
CA GLN A 355 -23.82 41.97 -2.12
C GLN A 355 -22.82 42.63 -3.10
N PHE A 356 -21.84 41.88 -3.61
CA PHE A 356 -20.90 42.37 -4.63
C PHE A 356 -21.37 42.16 -6.08
N LYS A 357 -22.49 41.47 -6.31
CA LYS A 357 -23.07 41.23 -7.65
C LYS A 357 -24.00 42.35 -8.16
N TYR A 358 -24.36 43.34 -7.34
CA TYR A 358 -25.18 44.48 -7.77
C TYR A 358 -24.52 45.81 -7.38
N PRO A 359 -23.94 46.51 -8.37
CA PRO A 359 -24.39 47.87 -8.59
C PRO A 359 -24.54 48.11 -10.09
N VAL A 360 -25.74 47.88 -10.63
CA VAL A 360 -26.12 48.50 -11.89
C VAL A 360 -27.51 49.12 -11.72
N ASN A 361 -27.51 50.42 -11.46
CA ASN A 361 -28.65 51.27 -11.73
C ASN A 361 -28.89 51.22 -13.24
N ILE A 362 -29.93 50.51 -13.68
CA ILE A 362 -30.42 50.60 -15.06
C ILE A 362 -31.76 51.32 -15.01
N VAL A 363 -31.71 52.60 -15.39
CA VAL A 363 -32.87 53.37 -15.85
C VAL A 363 -33.47 52.60 -17.03
N THR A 364 -34.72 52.14 -16.89
CA THR A 364 -35.44 51.44 -17.96
C THR A 364 -35.85 52.45 -19.04
N SER A 365 -35.27 52.31 -20.23
CA SER A 365 -35.80 52.89 -21.47
C SER A 365 -36.38 51.75 -22.32
N SER A 366 -37.62 51.98 -22.73
CA SER A 366 -38.53 51.17 -23.54
C SER A 366 -37.99 50.78 -24.92
N GLU A 367 -38.14 49.51 -25.30
CA GLU A 367 -38.98 49.04 -26.43
C GLU A 367 -38.79 47.52 -26.69
N PRO A 368 -39.87 46.77 -27.05
CA PRO A 368 -39.80 45.35 -27.37
C PRO A 368 -39.84 45.10 -28.89
N ASN A 369 -39.09 44.10 -29.38
CA ASN A 369 -39.63 42.97 -30.16
C ASN A 369 -38.58 42.25 -31.02
N THR A 370 -38.88 40.96 -31.20
CA THR A 370 -38.46 40.03 -32.27
C THR A 370 -37.13 39.32 -32.09
N VAL A 371 -37.17 37.98 -31.94
CA VAL A 371 -36.78 37.02 -33.00
C VAL A 371 -37.03 35.57 -32.54
N ILE A 372 -38.02 34.96 -33.22
CA ILE A 372 -38.01 33.63 -33.89
C ILE A 372 -37.49 32.42 -33.10
N ALA A 373 -38.44 31.55 -32.78
CA ALA A 373 -38.25 30.17 -32.38
C ALA A 373 -37.50 29.35 -33.45
N PHE A 374 -36.52 28.56 -33.03
CA PHE A 374 -36.09 27.35 -33.73
C PHE A 374 -36.28 26.17 -32.80
N GLU A 375 -37.35 25.44 -33.06
CA GLU A 375 -37.61 24.10 -32.53
C GLU A 375 -36.67 23.12 -33.24
N ALA A 376 -35.79 22.48 -32.49
CA ALA A 376 -35.01 21.33 -32.95
C ALA A 376 -35.27 20.15 -32.01
N THR A 377 -36.31 19.41 -32.35
CA THR A 377 -36.61 18.07 -31.85
C THR A 377 -35.48 17.10 -32.22
N SER A 378 -34.72 16.64 -31.24
CA SER A 378 -34.16 15.28 -31.25
C SER A 378 -33.86 14.82 -29.84
N LYS A 379 -34.70 13.94 -29.29
CA LYS A 379 -34.36 13.13 -28.11
C LYS A 379 -33.24 12.15 -28.51
N PRO A 380 -32.10 12.10 -27.80
CA PRO A 380 -31.22 10.94 -27.87
C PRO A 380 -31.70 9.90 -26.85
N ASP A 381 -31.97 8.68 -27.31
CA ASP A 381 -32.19 7.53 -26.44
C ASP A 381 -30.89 7.18 -25.69
N TRP A 382 -30.77 7.62 -24.44
CA TRP A 382 -29.58 7.45 -23.60
C TRP A 382 -29.42 6.06 -22.95
N ASN A 383 -30.07 5.03 -23.48
CA ASN A 383 -29.79 3.64 -23.09
C ASN A 383 -28.40 3.15 -23.55
N ILE A 384 -27.70 3.89 -24.42
CA ILE A 384 -26.41 3.47 -25.00
C ILE A 384 -25.23 3.68 -24.04
N GLY A 385 -25.28 4.63 -23.09
CA GLY A 385 -24.19 4.92 -22.16
C GLY A 385 -24.00 3.86 -21.05
N LEU A 386 -25.11 3.38 -20.49
CA LEU A 386 -25.10 2.28 -19.51
C LEU A 386 -24.72 0.96 -20.19
N ILE A 387 -25.25 0.71 -21.40
CA ILE A 387 -24.94 -0.47 -22.21
C ILE A 387 -23.48 -0.44 -22.71
N GLY A 388 -22.91 0.73 -23.02
CA GLY A 388 -21.51 0.89 -23.42
C GLY A 388 -20.54 0.57 -22.28
N SER A 389 -20.85 1.04 -21.08
CA SER A 389 -20.09 0.76 -19.85
C SER A 389 -20.19 -0.72 -19.44
N LEU A 390 -21.39 -1.31 -19.53
CA LEU A 390 -21.59 -2.75 -19.31
C LEU A 390 -20.96 -3.60 -20.43
N LYS A 391 -20.97 -3.15 -21.69
CA LYS A 391 -20.31 -3.81 -22.83
C LYS A 391 -18.81 -3.76 -22.71
N MET A 392 -18.22 -2.65 -22.27
CA MET A 392 -16.77 -2.54 -22.06
C MET A 392 -16.34 -3.39 -20.85
N ALA A 393 -17.09 -3.37 -19.76
CA ALA A 393 -16.88 -4.26 -18.61
C ALA A 393 -17.08 -5.74 -18.96
N THR A 394 -18.09 -6.11 -19.75
CA THR A 394 -18.32 -7.50 -20.20
C THR A 394 -17.38 -7.93 -21.32
N THR A 395 -16.83 -7.02 -22.13
CA THR A 395 -15.81 -7.31 -23.16
C THR A 395 -14.45 -7.49 -22.50
N LEU A 396 -14.10 -6.66 -21.51
CA LEU A 396 -12.91 -6.84 -20.69
C LEU A 396 -13.01 -8.10 -19.83
N ASN A 397 -14.17 -8.38 -19.22
CA ASN A 397 -14.43 -9.61 -18.48
C ASN A 397 -14.51 -10.84 -19.41
N ARG A 398 -14.92 -10.70 -20.67
CA ARG A 398 -14.79 -11.76 -21.70
C ARG A 398 -13.35 -11.99 -22.12
N PHE A 399 -12.56 -10.93 -22.31
CA PHE A 399 -11.14 -11.03 -22.64
C PHE A 399 -10.35 -11.67 -21.48
N LEU A 400 -10.70 -11.35 -20.24
CA LEU A 400 -10.15 -11.97 -19.03
C LEU A 400 -10.66 -13.42 -18.82
N LYS A 401 -11.95 -13.70 -19.08
CA LYS A 401 -12.50 -15.08 -19.05
C LYS A 401 -11.99 -15.96 -20.18
N GLN A 402 -11.68 -15.42 -21.36
CA GLN A 402 -11.12 -16.17 -22.48
C GLN A 402 -9.67 -16.61 -22.19
N LYS A 403 -8.98 -15.90 -21.28
CA LYS A 403 -7.67 -16.30 -20.72
C LYS A 403 -7.77 -17.19 -19.48
N CYS A 404 -8.95 -17.28 -18.84
CA CYS A 404 -9.20 -18.11 -17.65
C CYS A 404 -10.05 -19.36 -17.90
N ARG A 405 -10.64 -19.54 -19.10
CA ARG A 405 -11.33 -20.76 -19.53
C ARG A 405 -10.36 -21.76 -20.14
N SER A 406 -9.38 -22.17 -19.36
CA SER A 406 -8.94 -23.56 -19.37
C SER A 406 -8.98 -24.01 -17.91
N VAL A 407 -9.92 -24.90 -17.62
CA VAL A 407 -10.12 -25.56 -16.32
C VAL A 407 -10.91 -24.75 -15.29
N SER A 408 -12.23 -24.95 -15.25
CA SER A 408 -12.92 -25.48 -14.05
C SER A 408 -14.45 -25.48 -14.18
N ALA A 409 -15.05 -26.61 -13.80
CA ALA A 409 -16.42 -26.83 -13.33
C ALA A 409 -16.26 -27.85 -12.17
N LEU A 410 -17.01 -27.94 -11.07
CA LEU A 410 -18.36 -27.59 -10.62
C LEU A 410 -18.27 -27.35 -9.07
N SER A 411 -19.04 -26.41 -8.49
CA SER A 411 -20.33 -26.56 -7.78
C SER A 411 -20.28 -26.96 -6.28
N TYR A 412 -21.23 -26.40 -5.55
CA TYR A 412 -21.38 -26.19 -4.10
C TYR A 412 -22.26 -27.29 -3.44
N ARG A 413 -22.02 -27.65 -2.16
CA ARG A 413 -23.09 -28.12 -1.23
C ARG A 413 -22.70 -28.05 0.26
N ASN A 414 -23.70 -27.70 1.09
CA ASN A 414 -23.75 -27.52 2.55
C ASN A 414 -23.41 -28.78 3.39
N GLN A 415 -23.06 -28.62 4.69
CA GLN A 415 -23.93 -28.86 5.89
C GLN A 415 -23.12 -28.92 7.23
N HIS A 416 -23.61 -28.21 8.27
CA HIS A 416 -23.74 -28.47 9.75
C HIS A 416 -22.72 -29.35 10.53
N GLN A 417 -22.54 -29.34 11.86
CA GLN A 417 -22.81 -28.52 13.09
C GLN A 417 -22.51 -29.47 14.30
N GLY A 418 -22.13 -28.97 15.50
CA GLY A 418 -22.07 -29.74 16.78
C GLY A 418 -20.63 -29.93 17.32
N LEU A 419 -20.09 -29.35 18.41
CA LEU A 419 -20.54 -28.76 19.70
C LEU A 419 -20.64 -29.76 20.89
N PHE A 420 -19.95 -29.39 22.00
CA PHE A 420 -20.02 -29.87 23.41
C PHE A 420 -19.22 -31.13 23.83
N ASN A 421 -18.68 -31.30 25.06
CA ASN A 421 -18.52 -30.50 26.29
C ASN A 421 -17.60 -31.25 27.30
N PHE A 422 -16.91 -30.50 28.19
CA PHE A 422 -16.58 -30.72 29.64
C PHE A 422 -15.95 -32.06 30.11
N THR A 423 -15.04 -32.17 31.10
CA THR A 423 -14.92 -31.67 32.51
C THR A 423 -13.52 -32.15 33.01
N ARG A 424 -12.63 -31.37 33.67
CA ARG A 424 -12.48 -30.94 35.10
C ARG A 424 -11.60 -31.85 36.01
N CYS A 425 -10.78 -31.17 36.85
CA CYS A 425 -9.97 -31.55 38.05
C CYS A 425 -8.47 -31.82 37.81
N GLU A 426 -7.51 -30.96 38.24
CA GLU A 426 -7.00 -30.65 39.61
C GLU A 426 -6.43 -31.90 40.32
N ASN A 427 -5.24 -31.99 40.92
CA ASN A 427 -4.19 -31.03 41.33
C ASN A 427 -2.87 -31.81 41.62
N HIS A 428 -1.80 -31.04 41.85
CA HIS A 428 -0.56 -31.32 42.60
C HIS A 428 0.76 -31.60 41.86
N ASP A 429 1.66 -30.65 42.10
CA ASP A 429 3.03 -30.48 41.66
C ASP A 429 4.00 -31.58 42.12
N SER A 430 4.91 -31.95 41.23
CA SER A 430 6.33 -32.15 41.52
C SER A 430 7.13 -32.00 40.23
N LEU A 431 8.15 -31.12 40.22
CA LEU A 431 9.24 -31.20 39.22
C LEU A 431 9.94 -32.55 39.44
N PRO A 432 10.26 -33.33 38.39
CA PRO A 432 11.51 -33.04 37.67
C PRO A 432 11.56 -33.50 36.18
N SER A 433 12.58 -33.00 35.47
CA SER A 433 13.30 -33.67 34.37
C SER A 433 12.50 -34.58 33.42
N GLN A 434 11.97 -34.01 32.34
CA GLN A 434 11.85 -34.65 31.03
C GLN A 434 11.36 -33.61 30.03
N MET A 435 12.13 -33.39 28.95
CA MET A 435 11.76 -32.53 27.84
C MET A 435 10.66 -33.24 27.03
N PRO A 436 9.40 -32.77 26.97
CA PRO A 436 8.38 -33.43 26.17
C PRO A 436 8.49 -32.95 24.72
N ALA A 437 8.28 -33.89 23.80
CA ALA A 437 8.39 -33.75 22.36
C ALA A 437 7.83 -32.43 21.80
N LEU A 438 8.63 -31.79 20.94
CA LEU A 438 8.35 -30.58 20.18
C LEU A 438 7.08 -30.77 19.31
N ARG A 439 5.90 -30.51 19.88
CA ARG A 439 4.66 -30.28 19.12
C ARG A 439 4.72 -28.86 18.57
N SER A 440 4.89 -28.77 17.25
CA SER A 440 4.67 -27.58 16.43
C SER A 440 3.31 -26.93 16.74
N SER A 441 3.26 -25.97 17.67
CA SER A 441 2.07 -25.17 17.95
C SER A 441 1.97 -24.02 16.94
N THR A 442 1.50 -24.37 15.75
CA THR A 442 1.08 -23.44 14.69
C THR A 442 -0.22 -22.71 15.07
N ARG A 443 -0.35 -22.07 16.24
CA ARG A 443 -1.58 -21.32 16.61
C ARG A 443 -1.25 -20.20 17.60
N SER A 444 -1.06 -18.96 17.12
CA SER A 444 -0.87 -17.78 18.00
C SER A 444 -1.60 -16.53 17.51
N PHE A 445 -2.84 -16.68 17.01
CA PHE A 445 -3.69 -15.50 16.73
C PHE A 445 -5.19 -15.73 17.03
N LEU A 446 -5.61 -16.99 17.20
CA LEU A 446 -7.02 -17.33 17.53
C LEU A 446 -7.13 -18.23 18.77
N ASP A 447 -6.12 -18.22 19.64
CA ASP A 447 -6.17 -18.94 20.92
C ASP A 447 -6.82 -18.05 21.99
N PHE A 448 -8.13 -17.82 21.86
CA PHE A 448 -8.94 -17.10 22.87
C PHE A 448 -8.88 -17.77 24.25
N TYR A 449 -8.38 -19.01 24.35
CA TYR A 449 -8.19 -19.75 25.60
C TYR A 449 -6.91 -19.40 26.38
N GLN A 450 -5.96 -18.64 25.81
CA GLN A 450 -4.71 -18.28 26.53
C GLN A 450 -4.77 -16.99 27.34
N PHE A 451 -5.90 -16.28 27.36
CA PHE A 451 -6.09 -15.07 28.20
C PHE A 451 -5.93 -15.30 29.70
N GLY A 452 -5.86 -16.56 30.18
CA GLY A 452 -5.68 -16.91 31.60
C GLY A 452 -4.25 -17.25 32.05
N ASN A 453 -3.28 -17.47 31.14
CA ASN A 453 -1.94 -17.92 31.53
C ASN A 453 -0.94 -16.75 31.60
N LYS A 454 -0.74 -16.20 32.81
CA LYS A 454 0.17 -15.07 33.07
C LYS A 454 1.60 -15.31 32.56
N LYS A 455 2.09 -16.55 32.57
CA LYS A 455 3.45 -16.89 32.12
C LYS A 455 3.57 -16.80 30.59
N ALA A 456 2.61 -17.37 29.85
CA ALA A 456 2.59 -17.30 28.40
C ALA A 456 2.48 -15.84 27.89
N ILE A 457 1.69 -15.01 28.58
CA ILE A 457 1.57 -13.57 28.26
C ILE A 457 2.88 -12.83 28.53
N ALA A 458 3.59 -13.13 29.62
CA ALA A 458 4.88 -12.53 29.93
C ALA A 458 5.95 -12.93 28.91
N ASP A 459 5.99 -14.21 28.53
CA ASP A 459 6.92 -14.72 27.52
C ASP A 459 6.65 -14.11 26.14
N GLU A 460 5.39 -13.98 25.72
CA GLU A 460 5.02 -13.32 24.46
C GLU A 460 5.31 -11.81 24.48
N ARG A 461 5.10 -11.13 25.63
CA ARG A 461 5.52 -9.72 25.79
C ARG A 461 7.03 -9.56 25.68
N ALA A 462 7.81 -10.45 26.27
CA ALA A 462 9.28 -10.43 26.17
C ALA A 462 9.72 -10.65 24.72
N ARG A 463 9.07 -11.59 24.02
CA ARG A 463 9.28 -11.85 22.59
C ARG A 463 8.99 -10.64 21.72
N LEU A 464 7.82 -10.02 21.90
CA LEU A 464 7.41 -8.82 21.16
C LEU A 464 8.36 -7.65 21.43
N ASN A 465 8.80 -7.48 22.67
CA ASN A 465 9.77 -6.45 23.03
C ASN A 465 11.12 -6.68 22.33
N ASP A 466 11.59 -7.93 22.26
CA ASP A 466 12.79 -8.29 21.52
C ASP A 466 12.65 -8.08 20.00
N GLU A 467 11.53 -8.48 19.39
CA GLU A 467 11.26 -8.23 17.96
C GLU A 467 11.11 -6.73 17.66
N MET A 468 10.60 -5.94 18.61
CA MET A 468 10.51 -4.47 18.50
C MET A 468 11.87 -3.77 18.64
N ASN A 469 12.80 -4.32 19.43
CA ASN A 469 14.12 -3.73 19.65
C ASN A 469 15.02 -3.73 18.40
N ARG A 470 14.71 -4.55 17.38
CA ARG A 470 15.36 -4.52 16.07
C ARG A 470 14.31 -4.35 14.97
N GLY A 471 13.91 -3.10 14.76
CA GLY A 471 12.93 -2.74 13.73
C GLY A 471 13.43 -3.00 12.30
N TYR A 472 12.48 -3.17 11.37
CA TYR A 472 12.72 -3.32 9.92
C TYR A 472 13.64 -2.23 9.34
N PHE A 473 13.58 -1.02 9.90
CA PHE A 473 14.43 0.10 9.49
C PHE A 473 15.90 -0.05 9.91
N ALA A 474 16.18 -0.77 11.01
CA ALA A 474 17.55 -1.12 11.39
C ALA A 474 18.15 -2.10 10.38
N ASP A 475 17.37 -3.12 9.97
CA ASP A 475 17.77 -4.06 8.92
C ASP A 475 18.00 -3.35 7.58
N MET A 476 17.13 -2.38 7.23
CA MET A 476 17.27 -1.59 6.00
C MET A 476 18.50 -0.66 6.05
N LYS A 477 18.77 -0.03 7.20
CA LYS A 477 19.93 0.83 7.41
C LYS A 477 21.23 0.04 7.26
N GLU A 478 21.35 -1.08 7.97
CA GLU A 478 22.50 -1.99 7.88
C GLU A 478 22.67 -2.54 6.46
N PHE A 479 21.57 -2.90 5.80
CA PHE A 479 21.58 -3.35 4.40
C PHE A 479 22.05 -2.25 3.44
N LYS A 480 21.66 -1.00 3.67
CA LYS A 480 22.08 0.14 2.85
C LYS A 480 23.56 0.48 3.05
N GLU A 481 24.09 0.28 4.25
CA GLU A 481 25.49 0.49 4.59
C GLU A 481 26.40 -0.60 3.98
N HIS A 482 25.98 -1.87 4.05
CA HIS A 482 26.83 -3.01 3.71
C HIS A 482 26.37 -3.79 2.47
N GLY A 483 25.29 -3.38 1.80
CA GLY A 483 24.72 -4.10 0.65
C GLY A 483 24.22 -5.52 0.96
N GLY A 484 23.87 -5.79 2.23
CA GLY A 484 23.55 -7.13 2.73
C GLY A 484 24.75 -7.99 3.11
N LYS A 485 25.98 -7.45 3.08
CA LYS A 485 27.19 -8.13 3.56
C LYS A 485 27.41 -7.89 5.06
N ILE A 486 26.69 -8.63 5.90
CA ILE A 486 26.75 -8.45 7.36
C ILE A 486 28.04 -8.95 8.01
N ALA A 487 28.76 -9.87 7.36
CA ALA A 487 30.06 -10.37 7.78
C ALA A 487 30.80 -10.99 6.58
N ALA A 488 32.12 -11.12 6.70
CA ALA A 488 32.92 -11.89 5.75
C ALA A 488 32.59 -13.39 5.86
N ALA A 489 32.63 -14.12 4.74
CA ALA A 489 32.47 -15.57 4.76
C ALA A 489 33.63 -16.25 5.53
N SER A 490 33.37 -17.47 6.01
CA SER A 490 34.39 -18.31 6.63
C SER A 490 35.55 -18.55 5.68
N LYS A 491 36.78 -18.20 6.08
CA LYS A 491 37.98 -18.44 5.24
C LYS A 491 38.41 -19.91 5.20
N THR A 492 38.12 -20.65 6.28
CA THR A 492 38.47 -22.06 6.47
C THR A 492 37.30 -22.83 7.07
N ILE A 493 37.36 -24.16 7.02
CA ILE A 493 36.37 -25.04 7.63
C ILE A 493 36.39 -24.87 9.15
N ILE A 494 35.20 -24.73 9.74
CA ILE A 494 35.01 -24.69 11.19
C ILE A 494 35.28 -26.09 11.76
N PRO A 495 36.19 -26.25 12.75
CA PRO A 495 36.45 -27.53 13.40
C PRO A 495 35.19 -28.14 14.02
N ALA A 496 35.03 -29.46 13.89
CA ALA A 496 33.83 -30.18 14.33
C ALA A 496 33.47 -29.99 15.82
N THR A 497 34.47 -29.78 16.68
CA THR A 497 34.31 -29.51 18.13
C THR A 497 33.72 -28.13 18.43
N SER A 498 33.86 -27.18 17.51
CA SER A 498 33.36 -25.80 17.63
C SER A 498 32.14 -25.52 16.74
N ALA A 499 31.77 -26.47 15.88
CA ALA A 499 30.71 -26.31 14.90
C ALA A 499 29.33 -26.34 15.56
N MET A 500 28.53 -25.31 15.28
CA MET A 500 27.13 -25.25 15.73
C MET A 500 26.30 -26.31 15.01
N LYS A 501 25.40 -26.98 15.74
CA LYS A 501 24.44 -27.91 15.13
C LYS A 501 23.29 -27.13 14.48
N PHE A 502 22.94 -27.46 13.24
CA PHE A 502 21.81 -26.86 12.56
C PHE A 502 20.49 -27.30 13.23
N PRO A 503 19.62 -26.37 13.65
CA PRO A 503 18.35 -26.71 14.28
C PRO A 503 17.41 -27.47 13.35
N GLU A 504 16.51 -28.28 13.92
CA GLU A 504 15.47 -28.93 13.12
C GLU A 504 14.57 -27.90 12.45
N LEU A 505 14.50 -27.94 11.12
CA LEU A 505 13.66 -27.07 10.32
C LEU A 505 12.72 -27.90 9.45
N ALA A 506 11.42 -27.76 9.67
CA ALA A 506 10.40 -28.37 8.82
C ALA A 506 10.29 -27.58 7.51
N VAL A 507 10.49 -28.26 6.39
CA VAL A 507 10.39 -27.69 5.05
C VAL A 507 9.40 -28.47 4.20
N THR A 508 8.74 -27.80 3.27
CA THR A 508 7.76 -28.38 2.35
C THR A 508 8.20 -28.09 0.92
N PHE A 509 8.25 -29.13 0.09
CA PHE A 509 8.49 -29.01 -1.35
C PHE A 509 7.30 -28.38 -2.06
N SER A 510 7.53 -27.86 -3.27
CA SER A 510 6.45 -27.40 -4.17
C SER A 510 5.44 -28.52 -4.47
N SER A 511 5.85 -29.79 -4.48
CA SER A 511 4.99 -30.97 -4.62
C SER A 511 4.05 -31.21 -3.43
N GLY A 512 4.29 -30.54 -2.29
CA GLY A 512 3.55 -30.74 -1.05
C GLY A 512 4.16 -31.78 -0.10
N LYS A 513 5.17 -32.55 -0.54
CA LYS A 513 5.95 -33.44 0.34
C LYS A 513 6.67 -32.59 1.39
N SER A 514 6.73 -33.05 2.64
CA SER A 514 7.44 -32.35 3.72
C SER A 514 8.66 -33.15 4.15
N LEU A 515 9.72 -32.45 4.55
CA LEU A 515 11.00 -32.99 4.98
C LEU A 515 11.49 -32.18 6.18
N LYS A 516 12.34 -32.78 7.02
CA LYS A 516 13.06 -32.06 8.07
C LYS A 516 14.52 -31.92 7.70
N LEU A 517 15.06 -30.70 7.83
CA LEU A 517 16.48 -30.41 7.70
C LEU A 517 17.10 -30.25 9.11
N PRO A 518 18.34 -30.72 9.34
CA PRO A 518 19.20 -31.43 8.40
C PRO A 518 18.79 -32.91 8.26
N ILE A 519 19.05 -33.52 7.10
CA ILE A 519 18.86 -34.96 6.91
C ILE A 519 19.98 -35.67 7.66
N THR A 520 19.66 -36.34 8.77
CA THR A 520 20.64 -37.08 9.58
C THR A 520 20.13 -38.51 9.80
N SER A 521 21.05 -39.45 10.00
CA SER A 521 20.75 -40.88 10.14
C SER A 521 19.99 -41.28 11.41
N ASN A 522 19.76 -40.36 12.36
CA ASN A 522 19.27 -40.65 13.71
C ASN A 522 17.81 -40.25 13.99
N SER A 523 16.95 -40.07 12.98
CA SER A 523 15.52 -39.81 13.24
C SER A 523 14.75 -41.12 13.42
N ASP A 524 14.37 -41.45 14.66
CA ASP A 524 13.54 -42.60 15.09
C ASP A 524 12.08 -42.59 14.57
N LYS A 525 11.84 -42.18 13.33
CA LYS A 525 10.52 -42.28 12.70
C LYS A 525 10.63 -42.87 11.31
N VAL A 526 10.26 -44.15 11.24
CA VAL A 526 9.83 -44.85 10.02
C VAL A 526 8.66 -44.06 9.45
N ASP A 527 8.92 -43.29 8.40
CA ASP A 527 8.00 -43.05 7.29
C ASP A 527 8.70 -42.15 6.24
N THR A 528 8.48 -42.50 4.97
CA THR A 528 8.97 -41.89 3.72
C THR A 528 10.38 -42.28 3.23
N GLU A 529 10.39 -43.17 2.21
CA GLU A 529 11.41 -43.37 1.16
C GLU A 529 12.81 -42.80 1.46
N SER A 530 13.78 -43.70 1.68
CA SER A 530 15.17 -43.37 2.01
C SER A 530 15.84 -42.50 0.95
N LEU A 531 15.77 -41.18 1.10
CA LEU A 531 16.77 -40.29 0.53
C LEU A 531 18.10 -40.66 1.18
N ALA A 532 19.08 -41.09 0.38
CA ALA A 532 20.43 -41.38 0.86
C ALA A 532 20.95 -40.15 1.63
N VAL A 533 21.47 -40.38 2.84
CA VAL A 533 22.01 -39.30 3.68
C VAL A 533 23.17 -38.63 2.92
N PRO A 534 23.06 -37.35 2.55
CA PRO A 534 24.14 -36.68 1.83
C PRO A 534 25.36 -36.55 2.74
N LYS A 535 26.58 -36.74 2.18
CA LYS A 535 27.83 -36.52 2.91
C LYS A 535 28.00 -35.04 3.28
N VAL A 536 27.54 -34.15 2.40
CA VAL A 536 27.57 -32.70 2.58
C VAL A 536 26.29 -32.07 2.02
N SER A 537 25.74 -31.09 2.74
CA SER A 537 24.55 -30.34 2.29
C SER A 537 24.82 -28.84 2.29
N LEU A 538 24.58 -28.17 1.17
CA LEU A 538 24.57 -26.71 1.10
C LEU A 538 23.14 -26.21 1.34
N VAL A 539 22.94 -25.44 2.40
CA VAL A 539 21.65 -24.88 2.79
C VAL A 539 21.70 -23.36 2.65
N CYS A 540 20.90 -22.83 1.74
CA CYS A 540 20.76 -21.39 1.51
C CYS A 540 19.43 -20.91 2.08
N LEU A 541 19.48 -19.99 3.05
CA LEU A 541 18.31 -19.47 3.75
C LEU A 541 17.92 -18.08 3.22
N SER A 542 16.67 -17.96 2.78
CA SER A 542 16.08 -16.70 2.31
C SER A 542 14.85 -16.33 3.13
N PHE A 543 14.97 -15.32 3.97
CA PHE A 543 13.84 -14.76 4.73
C PHE A 543 13.04 -13.74 3.92
N ARG A 544 13.67 -13.13 2.92
CA ARG A 544 13.06 -12.12 2.05
C ARG A 544 13.49 -12.35 0.62
N ALA A 545 12.61 -12.07 -0.32
CA ALA A 545 12.91 -12.32 -1.71
C ALA A 545 14.02 -11.43 -2.29
N SER A 546 14.38 -10.31 -1.62
CA SER A 546 15.59 -9.53 -1.93
C SER A 546 16.88 -10.31 -1.75
N SER A 547 16.93 -11.34 -0.88
CA SER A 547 18.12 -12.17 -0.68
C SER A 547 18.23 -13.34 -1.67
N GLN A 548 17.26 -13.54 -2.56
CA GLN A 548 17.32 -14.62 -3.55
C GLN A 548 18.41 -14.40 -4.59
N GLU A 549 18.61 -13.15 -5.05
CA GLU A 549 19.70 -12.84 -5.97
C GLU A 549 21.06 -13.08 -5.31
N MET A 550 21.18 -12.73 -4.02
CA MET A 550 22.36 -13.02 -3.21
C MET A 550 22.62 -14.53 -3.15
N ILE A 551 21.62 -15.34 -2.79
CA ILE A 551 21.74 -16.80 -2.76
C ILE A 551 22.14 -17.34 -4.14
N SER A 552 21.55 -16.82 -5.22
CA SER A 552 21.85 -17.27 -6.57
C SER A 552 23.30 -17.03 -7.01
N SER A 553 23.96 -16.02 -6.42
CA SER A 553 25.39 -15.77 -6.66
C SER A 553 26.29 -16.87 -6.08
N TRP A 554 25.82 -17.61 -5.08
CA TRP A 554 26.52 -18.77 -4.51
C TRP A 554 26.05 -20.08 -5.12
N SER A 555 24.74 -20.25 -5.33
CA SER A 555 24.18 -21.54 -5.73
C SER A 555 24.48 -21.90 -7.19
N LYS A 556 24.58 -20.92 -8.10
CA LYS A 556 24.91 -21.20 -9.51
C LYS A 556 26.33 -21.76 -9.69
N PRO A 557 27.41 -21.10 -9.23
CA PRO A 557 28.76 -21.66 -9.37
C PRO A 557 28.93 -23.01 -8.64
N PHE A 558 28.24 -23.17 -7.51
CA PHE A 558 28.23 -24.43 -6.77
C PHE A 558 27.61 -25.58 -7.58
N LEU A 559 26.46 -25.33 -8.22
CA LEU A 559 25.79 -26.31 -9.09
C LEU A 559 26.59 -26.59 -10.36
N GLU A 560 27.27 -25.60 -10.94
CA GLU A 560 28.14 -25.80 -12.10
C GLU A 560 29.35 -26.69 -11.76
N THR A 561 29.87 -26.60 -10.53
CA THR A 561 31.06 -27.36 -10.11
C THR A 561 30.73 -28.76 -9.63
N PHE A 562 29.64 -28.92 -8.88
CA PHE A 562 29.32 -30.18 -8.21
C PHE A 562 28.06 -30.86 -8.76
N GLY A 563 27.47 -30.33 -9.84
CA GLY A 563 26.21 -30.70 -10.49
C GLY A 563 25.94 -32.19 -10.73
N ASP A 564 26.98 -33.00 -10.84
CA ASP A 564 26.88 -34.42 -11.18
C ASP A 564 27.03 -35.36 -9.96
N ARG A 565 27.28 -34.83 -8.76
CA ARG A 565 27.57 -35.61 -7.55
C ARG A 565 26.32 -35.91 -6.71
N LYS A 566 26.06 -37.20 -6.44
CA LYS A 566 24.89 -37.70 -5.69
C LYS A 566 25.05 -37.64 -4.16
N ASP A 567 26.27 -37.49 -3.67
CA ASP A 567 26.64 -37.37 -2.27
C ASP A 567 26.49 -35.93 -1.72
N LEU A 568 26.14 -34.97 -2.59
CA LEU A 568 25.87 -33.57 -2.28
C LEU A 568 24.40 -33.21 -2.50
N GLN A 569 23.85 -32.38 -1.61
CA GLN A 569 22.50 -31.81 -1.80
C GLN A 569 22.51 -30.29 -1.60
N LEU A 570 21.76 -29.58 -2.44
CA LEU A 570 21.55 -28.14 -2.35
C LEU A 570 20.08 -27.84 -2.00
N PHE A 571 19.87 -27.21 -0.85
CA PHE A 571 18.57 -26.75 -0.39
C PHE A 571 18.49 -25.22 -0.42
N GLU A 572 17.56 -24.68 -1.20
CA GLU A 572 17.22 -23.27 -1.13
C GLU A 572 15.92 -23.12 -0.34
N VAL A 573 16.06 -22.70 0.92
CA VAL A 573 14.95 -22.59 1.87
C VAL A 573 14.39 -21.17 1.85
N SER A 574 13.13 -21.05 1.45
CA SER A 574 12.38 -19.78 1.49
C SER A 574 11.43 -19.76 2.69
N PHE A 575 11.58 -18.78 3.57
CA PHE A 575 10.73 -18.64 4.75
C PHE A 575 9.47 -17.83 4.43
N ILE A 576 8.32 -18.34 4.89
CA ILE A 576 7.01 -17.73 4.75
C ILE A 576 6.45 -17.49 6.15
N ASP A 577 6.79 -16.32 6.71
CA ASP A 577 6.53 -15.97 8.11
C ASP A 577 5.07 -15.59 8.42
N LYS A 578 4.17 -15.68 7.44
CA LYS A 578 2.75 -15.31 7.63
C LYS A 578 1.93 -16.52 8.05
N TRP A 579 1.46 -16.51 9.29
CA TRP A 579 0.50 -17.47 9.84
C TRP A 579 -0.64 -17.83 8.87
N LEU A 580 -1.30 -16.81 8.29
CA LEU A 580 -2.42 -17.00 7.36
C LEU A 580 -2.03 -17.87 6.13
N LEU A 581 -0.80 -17.75 5.66
CA LEU A 581 -0.29 -18.51 4.52
C LEU A 581 0.13 -19.94 4.90
N GLY A 582 0.22 -20.26 6.18
CA GLY A 582 0.45 -21.60 6.71
C GLY A 582 -0.83 -22.45 6.84
N LEU A 583 -2.02 -21.84 6.76
CA LEU A 583 -3.29 -22.57 6.81
C LEU A 583 -3.40 -23.55 5.64
N ALA A 584 -3.78 -24.81 5.91
CA ALA A 584 -3.81 -25.89 4.91
C ALA A 584 -4.43 -25.52 3.54
N PRO A 585 -5.61 -24.90 3.44
CA PRO A 585 -6.18 -24.53 2.14
C PRO A 585 -5.37 -23.45 1.41
N VAL A 586 -4.85 -22.46 2.14
CA VAL A 586 -4.06 -21.35 1.61
C VAL A 586 -2.65 -21.82 1.23
N LYS A 587 -2.00 -22.63 2.08
CA LYS A 587 -0.72 -23.29 1.85
C LYS A 587 -0.76 -24.14 0.58
N LYS A 588 -1.81 -24.96 0.41
CA LYS A 588 -1.98 -25.81 -0.79
C LYS A 588 -2.19 -24.97 -2.06
N LEU A 589 -2.95 -23.88 -1.97
CA LEU A 589 -3.12 -22.94 -3.09
C LEU A 589 -1.80 -22.24 -3.44
N LEU A 590 -1.08 -21.74 -2.43
CA LEU A 590 0.20 -21.06 -2.61
C LEU A 590 1.25 -21.99 -3.24
N LEU A 591 1.37 -23.23 -2.76
CA LEU A 591 2.27 -24.23 -3.31
C LEU A 591 1.93 -24.56 -4.78
N ARG A 592 0.64 -24.65 -5.15
CA ARG A 592 0.22 -24.78 -6.56
C ARG A 592 0.60 -23.57 -7.42
N VAL A 593 0.51 -22.36 -6.89
CA VAL A 593 0.92 -21.15 -7.62
C VAL A 593 2.45 -21.07 -7.77
N LEU A 594 3.18 -21.62 -6.80
CA LEU A 594 4.64 -21.70 -6.80
C LEU A 594 5.19 -22.88 -7.62
N GLN A 595 4.36 -23.87 -7.97
CA GLN A 595 4.67 -24.88 -8.98
C GLN A 595 4.78 -24.19 -10.34
N LYS A 596 6.02 -23.90 -10.76
CA LYS A 596 6.31 -23.60 -12.16
C LYS A 596 5.97 -24.85 -13.00
N PRO A 597 5.35 -24.72 -14.19
CA PRO A 597 5.43 -25.78 -15.18
C PRO A 597 6.89 -25.82 -15.66
N SER A 598 7.69 -26.78 -15.17
CA SER A 598 9.05 -26.96 -15.65
C SER A 598 9.03 -27.80 -16.94
N ASN A 599 9.23 -27.15 -18.08
CA ASN A 599 9.92 -27.81 -19.19
C ASN A 599 11.39 -27.95 -18.76
N SER A 600 11.76 -29.15 -18.31
CA SER A 600 13.08 -29.79 -18.37
C SER A 600 13.20 -30.77 -17.20
N GLU A 601 12.54 -31.93 -17.33
CA GLU A 601 13.07 -33.13 -16.73
C GLU A 601 14.45 -33.39 -17.34
N ASN A 602 15.41 -33.80 -16.51
CA ASN A 602 16.78 -34.22 -16.83
C ASN A 602 17.91 -33.17 -16.69
N SER A 603 18.32 -32.89 -15.45
CA SER A 603 19.74 -32.74 -15.09
C SER A 603 19.95 -33.04 -13.60
N VAL A 604 21.06 -33.69 -13.28
CA VAL A 604 21.24 -34.67 -12.17
C VAL A 604 21.58 -34.06 -10.79
N LEU A 605 21.46 -32.74 -10.61
CA LEU A 605 21.26 -32.12 -9.29
C LEU A 605 20.02 -31.22 -9.31
N GLN A 606 18.93 -31.70 -8.72
CA GLN A 606 17.74 -30.87 -8.53
C GLN A 606 18.07 -29.81 -7.48
N ARG A 607 18.25 -28.56 -7.89
CA ARG A 607 18.10 -27.40 -7.00
C ARG A 607 16.79 -27.54 -6.24
N GLN A 608 16.86 -27.93 -4.95
CA GLN A 608 15.66 -28.24 -4.17
C GLN A 608 15.13 -26.95 -3.55
N ALA A 609 14.22 -26.28 -4.26
CA ALA A 609 13.48 -25.15 -3.73
C ALA A 609 12.44 -25.63 -2.71
N VAL A 610 12.68 -25.34 -1.43
CA VAL A 610 11.84 -25.77 -0.31
C VAL A 610 11.35 -24.57 0.49
N TYR A 611 10.18 -24.73 1.11
CA TYR A 611 9.49 -23.63 1.80
C TYR A 611 9.24 -23.98 3.26
N SER A 612 9.62 -23.09 4.18
CA SER A 612 9.28 -23.22 5.59
C SER A 612 8.19 -22.22 5.96
N PHE A 613 7.11 -22.72 6.56
CA PHE A 613 5.91 -21.93 6.88
C PHE A 613 5.74 -21.82 8.39
N GLY A 614 5.41 -20.63 8.87
CA GLY A 614 5.08 -20.42 10.28
C GLY A 614 5.97 -19.37 10.94
N ASP A 615 6.01 -19.40 12.26
CA ASP A 615 6.85 -18.50 13.04
C ASP A 615 8.24 -19.13 13.24
N HIS A 616 9.25 -18.43 12.76
CA HIS A 616 10.65 -18.87 12.82
C HIS A 616 11.47 -18.09 13.85
N TYR A 617 10.85 -17.37 14.78
CA TYR A 617 11.54 -16.56 15.80
C TYR A 617 12.66 -17.34 16.51
N HIS A 618 12.36 -18.53 17.06
CA HIS A 618 13.35 -19.33 17.78
C HIS A 618 14.47 -19.85 16.89
N PHE A 619 14.13 -20.27 15.66
CA PHE A 619 15.12 -20.68 14.67
C PHE A 619 16.08 -19.54 14.34
N ARG A 620 15.56 -18.33 14.11
CA ARG A 620 16.35 -17.12 13.85
C ARG A 620 17.29 -16.80 15.01
N LYS A 621 16.83 -16.93 16.26
CA LYS A 621 17.67 -16.68 17.44
C LYS A 621 18.80 -17.70 17.59
N GLN A 622 18.52 -18.98 17.41
CA GLN A 622 19.54 -20.03 17.48
C GLN A 622 20.60 -19.87 16.38
N MET A 623 20.15 -19.55 15.16
CA MET A 623 21.02 -19.30 14.01
C MET A 623 21.66 -17.90 13.99
N LYS A 624 21.39 -17.07 15.01
CA LYS A 624 21.85 -15.67 15.10
C LYS A 624 21.59 -14.88 13.80
N VAL A 625 20.41 -15.05 13.21
CA VAL A 625 19.98 -14.32 12.02
C VAL A 625 19.83 -12.84 12.38
N LEU A 626 20.81 -12.06 11.95
CA LEU A 626 20.87 -10.63 12.22
C LEU A 626 19.89 -9.85 11.35
N ASN A 627 19.88 -10.06 10.03
CA ASN A 627 19.17 -9.21 9.09
C ASN A 627 18.34 -10.04 8.12
N LEU A 628 17.02 -9.82 8.11
CA LEU A 628 16.11 -10.62 7.29
C LEU A 628 16.25 -10.34 5.78
N LEU A 629 16.85 -9.22 5.39
CA LEU A 629 17.07 -8.84 3.99
C LEU A 629 18.31 -9.54 3.39
N THR A 630 19.12 -10.19 4.23
CA THR A 630 20.38 -10.84 3.85
C THR A 630 20.17 -12.32 3.52
N GLY A 631 20.94 -12.83 2.55
CA GLY A 631 21.02 -14.25 2.23
C GLY A 631 22.04 -14.93 3.12
N TYR A 632 21.69 -16.09 3.68
CA TYR A 632 22.60 -16.88 4.52
C TYR A 632 22.92 -18.19 3.83
N ILE A 633 24.19 -18.55 3.75
CA ILE A 633 24.68 -19.73 3.05
C ILE A 633 25.44 -20.57 4.07
N LEU A 634 25.03 -21.82 4.24
CA LEU A 634 25.52 -22.70 5.30
C LEU A 634 25.90 -24.05 4.70
N LEU A 635 27.13 -24.49 4.93
CA LEU A 635 27.60 -25.80 4.52
C LEU A 635 27.53 -26.75 5.72
N LEU A 636 26.79 -27.84 5.57
CA LEU A 636 26.55 -28.83 6.62
C LEU A 636 27.30 -30.13 6.32
N ASP A 637 27.86 -30.77 7.35
CA ASP A 637 28.38 -32.14 7.26
C ASP A 637 27.29 -33.22 7.43
N LYS A 638 27.65 -34.51 7.30
CA LYS A 638 26.73 -35.65 7.48
C LYS A 638 26.00 -35.69 8.83
N PHE A 639 26.51 -34.97 9.83
CA PHE A 639 25.91 -34.89 11.17
C PHE A 639 25.04 -33.64 11.35
N GLY A 640 24.88 -32.83 10.30
CA GLY A 640 24.09 -31.60 10.33
C GLY A 640 24.78 -30.44 11.08
N ARG A 641 26.11 -30.46 11.20
CA ARG A 641 26.86 -29.36 11.83
C ARG A 641 27.25 -28.33 10.78
N VAL A 642 27.13 -27.05 11.11
CA VAL A 642 27.54 -25.94 10.24
C VAL A 642 29.06 -25.86 10.22
N ARG A 643 29.66 -26.27 9.10
CA ARG A 643 31.12 -26.33 8.89
C ARG A 643 31.65 -25.12 8.14
N TRP A 644 30.79 -24.36 7.47
CA TRP A 644 31.14 -23.12 6.78
C TRP A 644 29.91 -22.22 6.67
N GLN A 645 30.12 -20.90 6.70
CA GLN A 645 29.05 -19.92 6.57
C GLN A 645 29.45 -18.73 5.67
N GLY A 646 28.48 -18.24 4.91
CA GLY A 646 28.60 -17.07 4.06
C GLY A 646 27.35 -16.21 4.13
N PHE A 647 27.51 -14.93 3.82
CA PHE A 647 26.45 -13.93 3.96
C PHE A 647 26.42 -13.01 2.75
N GLY A 648 25.22 -12.55 2.37
CA GLY A 648 25.03 -11.55 1.31
C GLY A 648 25.38 -12.08 -0.08
N ALA A 649 25.73 -11.18 -1.00
CA ALA A 649 26.21 -11.56 -2.32
C ALA A 649 27.65 -12.10 -2.25
N ALA A 650 27.96 -13.07 -3.09
CA ALA A 650 29.26 -13.72 -3.16
C ALA A 650 30.30 -12.84 -3.86
N THR A 651 31.51 -12.78 -3.33
CA THR A 651 32.68 -12.33 -4.12
C THR A 651 33.36 -13.55 -4.78
N PRO A 652 34.12 -13.36 -5.87
CA PRO A 652 34.82 -14.46 -6.54
C PRO A 652 35.73 -15.27 -5.60
N GLU A 653 36.37 -14.61 -4.63
CA GLU A 653 37.24 -15.25 -3.63
C GLU A 653 36.46 -16.11 -2.64
N GLU A 654 35.26 -15.68 -2.26
CA GLU A 654 34.44 -16.46 -1.34
C GLU A 654 33.78 -17.66 -2.04
N VAL A 655 33.48 -17.53 -3.33
CA VAL A 655 33.03 -18.67 -4.15
C VAL A 655 34.13 -19.72 -4.22
N SER A 656 35.38 -19.34 -4.49
CA SER A 656 36.49 -20.30 -4.53
C SER A 656 36.75 -20.94 -3.17
N GLN A 657 36.61 -20.18 -2.07
CA GLN A 657 36.67 -20.71 -0.70
C GLN A 657 35.56 -21.73 -0.42
N LEU A 658 34.32 -21.43 -0.80
CA LEU A 658 33.18 -22.35 -0.65
C LEU A 658 33.44 -23.66 -1.39
N LEU A 659 33.89 -23.59 -2.65
CA LEU A 659 34.18 -24.77 -3.46
C LEU A 659 35.32 -25.60 -2.88
N SER A 660 36.43 -24.95 -2.48
CA SER A 660 37.57 -25.62 -1.84
C SER A 660 37.19 -26.29 -0.51
N CYS A 661 36.48 -25.59 0.37
CA CYS A 661 36.01 -26.16 1.65
C CYS A 661 35.03 -27.31 1.44
N THR A 662 34.21 -27.26 0.38
CA THR A 662 33.30 -28.35 0.03
C THR A 662 34.07 -29.60 -0.39
N SER A 663 35.10 -29.46 -1.24
CA SER A 663 35.95 -30.59 -1.64
C SER A 663 36.67 -31.22 -0.44
N LEU A 664 37.25 -30.41 0.44
CA LEU A 664 37.90 -30.89 1.66
C LEU A 664 36.95 -31.67 2.58
N LEU A 665 35.72 -31.19 2.79
CA LEU A 665 34.72 -31.90 3.62
C LEU A 665 34.27 -33.24 3.03
N LEU A 666 34.45 -33.44 1.73
CA LEU A 666 34.11 -34.70 1.05
C LEU A 666 35.27 -35.70 1.09
N GLU A 667 36.51 -35.22 1.17
CA GLU A 667 37.70 -36.05 1.39
C GLU A 667 37.82 -36.53 2.85
N ASP A 668 37.43 -35.68 3.81
CA ASP A 668 37.48 -35.96 5.26
C ASP A 668 36.40 -36.96 5.77
N GLN A 669 35.51 -37.49 4.91
CA GLN A 669 34.29 -38.23 5.32
C GLN A 669 34.02 -39.55 4.62
#